data_AF-A0A0Q8X2R5-F1
#
_entry.id   AF-A0A0Q8X2R5-F1
#
_cell.length_a   1.000
_cell.length_b   1.000
_cell.length_c   1.000
_cell.angle_alpha   90.00
_cell.angle_beta   90.00
_cell.angle_gamma   90.00
#
_symmetry.space_group_name_H-M   'P 1'
#
loop_
_entity.id
_entity.type
_entity.pdbx_description
1 polymer ?
#
loop_
_entity_poly.entity_id
_entity_poly.type
_entity_poly.pdbx_seq_one_letter_code
_entity_poly.pdbx_strand_id
1 'polypeptide(L)'
;MYLRGAALLFVLAAYGSPAHAQYEQLLGPLAGTVKSQLLKGWTAGEKDGWFTLRNSEVPGSEQTLYVNVGPAPDSGRITDVNVVLNSKNPKASIGVVLNNRARSSLCLLEITAAKNTLLFCLQGDKRTDIASVPNVAKLDGSDRIKVVEVPGAARFLVNGQKIGDVENVPALGADIGIMAYDQGTFGIADFSINSNLNPKQSGASPQPAGLPARADSGGAGASPKPQTAAPAPANSAPGLPGAGPYPRFGGDTLRIVGVYIGIMRSIFMHEFGHALIGELELPSTGAEEDAVDIYSALQIVEPTMYPSDDKDVNVMARDAATYAALQWYYSGKLAERKGASATSAWQDEHTGDLKRFRNMLCIMYGGNPAVFEPVAKHVGFEDRTKARCTDEFQKQNRAWRRILAPHTRVGAWTPDGQQPANAPGAPVNVVFEPSKRKIGNLFANNLSDAIANNIKLLGQTYVLPRPVNVVFKDCGQLNAWYSPREGTITMCYELIENIAVMISDIETGTVGGEVVAKDGSPAASPRQPPPAGQGMPSLPSGAFDELKDSGVPATNMLFSAPYKGPTPNKHTRAQVITTPELVRLITNDKSVLIVDTSGMRETLPIAYPLSDAGSDGSVTDQLQGALDSWLQKKTGGDRKVPVVFLGGGMTDRSSYNAALRAGMLGWSTYWYRGGLEAWVANGLPTAAVKAAKD
;
A
#
# COMPACT_ATOMS: atom_id res chain seq x y z
N MET A 1 31.84 -65.93 -8.89
CA MET A 1 31.06 -66.34 -7.70
C MET A 1 31.47 -65.42 -6.55
N TYR A 2 30.53 -65.07 -5.66
CA TYR A 2 30.65 -64.39 -4.35
C TYR A 2 31.97 -64.64 -3.56
N LEU A 3 32.48 -63.81 -2.61
CA LEU A 3 31.99 -62.68 -1.79
C LEU A 3 33.13 -61.62 -1.60
N ARG A 4 32.84 -60.30 -1.57
CA ARG A 4 32.69 -59.43 -0.37
C ARG A 4 33.71 -59.61 0.77
N GLY A 5 34.48 -58.55 1.05
CA GLY A 5 35.15 -58.26 2.32
C GLY A 5 35.40 -56.75 2.43
N ALA A 6 34.75 -56.07 3.38
CA ALA A 6 34.80 -54.61 3.50
C ALA A 6 35.76 -54.18 4.61
N ALA A 7 36.55 -53.13 4.37
CA ALA A 7 37.33 -52.43 5.39
C ALA A 7 36.77 -51.00 5.56
N LEU A 8 36.32 -50.67 6.77
CA LEU A 8 35.93 -49.30 7.10
C LEU A 8 37.16 -48.43 7.32
N LEU A 9 37.22 -47.29 6.63
CA LEU A 9 38.08 -46.16 6.95
C LEU A 9 37.21 -45.00 7.41
N PHE A 10 37.33 -44.62 8.68
CA PHE A 10 36.68 -43.44 9.24
C PHE A 10 37.31 -42.17 8.66
N VAL A 11 36.52 -41.38 7.93
CA VAL A 11 36.87 -40.01 7.58
C VAL A 11 36.22 -39.08 8.60
N LEU A 12 37.02 -38.31 9.35
CA LEU A 12 36.49 -37.23 10.18
C LEU A 12 35.91 -36.15 9.28
N ALA A 13 34.58 -36.07 9.20
CA ALA A 13 33.90 -34.89 8.71
C ALA A 13 34.05 -33.77 9.76
N ALA A 14 34.52 -32.59 9.32
CA ALA A 14 34.47 -31.39 10.14
C ALA A 14 32.99 -30.97 10.29
N TYR A 15 32.39 -31.31 11.43
CA TYR A 15 31.03 -30.89 11.76
C TYR A 15 30.98 -29.36 11.85
N GLY A 16 30.20 -28.73 10.97
CA GLY A 16 29.64 -27.40 11.26
C GLY A 16 28.87 -27.48 12.57
N SER A 17 29.18 -26.61 13.52
CA SER A 17 28.62 -26.72 14.87
C SER A 17 27.08 -26.63 14.84
N PRO A 18 26.33 -27.63 15.36
CA PRO A 18 24.86 -27.65 15.28
C PRO A 18 24.16 -26.56 16.10
N ALA A 19 24.91 -25.67 16.75
CA ALA A 19 24.39 -24.57 17.56
C ALA A 19 23.89 -23.36 16.74
N HIS A 20 24.35 -23.17 15.50
CA HIS A 20 23.95 -21.99 14.70
C HIS A 20 22.55 -22.15 14.08
N ALA A 21 22.22 -23.35 13.60
CA ALA A 21 20.97 -23.62 12.88
C ALA A 21 19.72 -23.64 13.77
N GLN A 22 19.87 -23.76 15.10
CA GLN A 22 18.76 -24.08 16.01
C GLN A 22 17.70 -22.97 16.12
N TYR A 23 18.07 -21.70 15.91
CA TYR A 23 17.15 -20.55 16.05
C TYR A 23 17.25 -19.53 14.90
N GLU A 24 17.93 -19.88 13.80
CA GLU A 24 18.27 -18.96 12.71
C GLU A 24 17.04 -18.35 12.04
N GLN A 25 15.95 -19.11 11.89
CA GLN A 25 14.69 -18.64 11.30
C GLN A 25 13.95 -17.60 12.15
N LEU A 26 14.18 -17.56 13.46
CA LEU A 26 13.42 -16.73 14.41
C LEU A 26 14.24 -15.53 14.93
N LEU A 27 15.55 -15.71 15.08
CA LEU A 27 16.48 -14.73 15.61
C LEU A 27 17.43 -14.12 14.58
N GLY A 28 17.50 -14.67 13.36
CA GLY A 28 18.39 -14.20 12.32
C GLY A 28 19.83 -14.00 12.83
N PRO A 29 20.42 -12.78 12.69
CA PRO A 29 21.76 -12.47 13.19
C PRO A 29 22.01 -12.76 14.69
N LEU A 30 20.97 -12.80 15.54
CA LEU A 30 21.11 -13.09 16.97
C LEU A 30 21.24 -14.59 17.29
N ALA A 31 20.89 -15.50 16.37
CA ALA A 31 20.83 -16.94 16.67
C ALA A 31 22.16 -17.53 17.19
N GLY A 32 23.29 -17.11 16.62
CA GLY A 32 24.63 -17.53 17.07
C GLY A 32 25.03 -17.03 18.45
N THR A 33 24.35 -16.01 18.99
CA THR A 33 24.69 -15.37 20.27
C THR A 33 24.09 -16.10 21.47
N VAL A 34 22.98 -16.82 21.28
CA VAL A 34 22.17 -17.40 22.36
C VAL A 34 23.02 -18.27 23.29
N LYS A 35 23.79 -19.21 22.75
CA LYS A 35 24.58 -20.14 23.57
C LYS A 35 25.70 -19.47 24.37
N SER A 36 26.20 -18.32 23.92
CA SER A 36 27.31 -17.59 24.57
C SER A 36 26.86 -16.46 25.47
N GLN A 37 25.64 -15.94 25.29
CA GLN A 37 25.11 -14.79 26.03
C GLN A 37 23.95 -15.12 26.97
N LEU A 38 23.36 -16.33 26.90
CA LEU A 38 22.32 -16.76 27.85
C LEU A 38 22.87 -16.84 29.28
N LEU A 39 22.28 -16.06 30.18
CA LEU A 39 22.67 -15.92 31.57
C LEU A 39 22.11 -17.07 32.43
N LYS A 40 22.83 -17.40 33.50
CA LYS A 40 22.40 -18.40 34.48
C LYS A 40 21.09 -17.95 35.15
N GLY A 41 20.05 -18.79 35.11
CA GLY A 41 18.70 -18.48 35.60
C GLY A 41 17.71 -18.13 34.48
N TRP A 42 18.20 -17.88 33.26
CA TRP A 42 17.38 -17.75 32.06
C TRP A 42 17.38 -19.05 31.27
N THR A 43 16.21 -19.40 30.72
CA THR A 43 16.07 -20.55 29.82
C THR A 43 15.62 -20.08 28.44
N ALA A 44 16.26 -20.62 27.40
CA ALA A 44 15.93 -20.37 26.01
C ALA A 44 15.35 -21.65 25.37
N GLY A 45 14.35 -21.48 24.50
CA GLY A 45 13.78 -22.58 23.73
C GLY A 45 12.65 -22.10 22.82
N GLU A 46 12.21 -22.95 21.91
CA GLU A 46 11.15 -22.61 20.95
C GLU A 46 9.76 -23.01 21.45
N LYS A 47 8.73 -22.23 21.12
CA LYS A 47 7.32 -22.61 21.33
C LYS A 47 6.42 -21.88 20.34
N ASP A 48 5.53 -22.62 19.67
CA ASP A 48 4.47 -22.06 18.80
C ASP A 48 4.98 -21.06 17.73
N GLY A 49 6.17 -21.29 17.18
CA GLY A 49 6.82 -20.40 16.20
C GLY A 49 7.57 -19.20 16.80
N TRP A 50 7.74 -19.14 18.11
CA TRP A 50 8.48 -18.09 18.81
C TRP A 50 9.75 -18.63 19.46
N PHE A 51 10.85 -17.88 19.36
CA PHE A 51 11.98 -18.06 20.27
C PHE A 51 11.59 -17.48 21.62
N THR A 52 11.56 -18.31 22.66
CA THR A 52 11.14 -17.91 24.01
C THR A 52 12.33 -17.84 24.96
N LEU A 53 12.53 -16.66 25.55
CA LEU A 53 13.29 -16.49 26.79
C LEU A 53 12.31 -16.63 27.96
N ARG A 54 12.70 -17.37 29.00
CA ARG A 54 11.89 -17.53 30.22
C ARG A 54 12.75 -17.33 31.46
N ASN A 55 12.23 -16.49 32.34
CA ASN A 55 12.76 -16.24 33.68
C ASN A 55 11.62 -16.41 34.69
N SER A 56 11.67 -17.48 35.47
CA SER A 56 10.75 -17.74 36.59
C SER A 56 11.42 -17.61 37.96
N GLU A 57 12.72 -17.35 38.00
CA GLU A 57 13.55 -17.60 39.20
C GLU A 57 14.21 -16.33 39.75
N VAL A 58 14.47 -15.31 38.91
CA VAL A 58 15.30 -14.15 39.30
C VAL A 58 14.55 -12.82 39.05
N PRO A 59 13.87 -12.26 40.07
CA PRO A 59 13.26 -10.93 39.98
C PRO A 59 14.28 -9.85 39.60
N GLY A 60 13.88 -8.93 38.72
CA GLY A 60 14.70 -7.77 38.35
C GLY A 60 16.01 -8.06 37.60
N SER A 61 16.29 -9.30 37.19
CA SER A 61 17.39 -9.58 36.26
C SER A 61 17.04 -9.19 34.83
N GLU A 62 18.03 -8.76 34.06
CA GLU A 62 17.95 -8.62 32.60
C GLU A 62 18.58 -9.82 31.88
N GLN A 63 18.11 -10.10 30.68
CA GLN A 63 18.79 -10.91 29.66
C GLN A 63 18.91 -10.08 28.39
N THR A 64 20.12 -10.03 27.84
CA THR A 64 20.39 -9.35 26.57
C THR A 64 20.98 -10.33 25.54
N LEU A 65 20.64 -10.12 24.27
CA LEU A 65 21.25 -10.82 23.14
C LEU A 65 21.71 -9.74 22.15
N TYR A 66 23.03 -9.55 22.03
CA TYR A 66 23.67 -8.52 21.23
C TYR A 66 24.44 -9.08 20.04
N VAL A 67 24.31 -8.41 18.90
CA VAL A 67 25.18 -8.55 17.73
C VAL A 67 25.84 -7.20 17.42
N ASN A 68 27.15 -7.22 17.11
CA ASN A 68 27.85 -6.01 16.70
C ASN A 68 27.53 -5.71 15.23
N VAL A 69 27.08 -4.48 14.95
CA VAL A 69 26.67 -4.04 13.60
C VAL A 69 27.39 -2.78 13.13
N GLY A 70 28.16 -2.14 14.01
CA GLY A 70 28.92 -0.94 13.70
C GLY A 70 28.05 0.28 13.33
N PRO A 71 28.64 1.36 12.79
CA PRO A 71 27.90 2.52 12.33
C PRO A 71 26.88 2.15 11.25
N ALA A 72 25.71 2.80 11.27
CA ALA A 72 24.75 2.68 10.17
C ALA A 72 25.34 3.31 8.90
N PRO A 73 25.14 2.70 7.71
CA PRO A 73 25.61 3.26 6.45
C PRO A 73 24.76 4.46 6.03
N ASP A 74 25.25 5.27 5.08
CA ASP A 74 24.52 6.44 4.54
C ASP A 74 23.16 6.08 3.91
N SER A 75 23.01 4.86 3.39
CA SER A 75 21.73 4.32 2.92
C SER A 75 20.71 4.07 4.03
N GLY A 76 21.16 4.06 5.29
CA GLY A 76 20.42 3.64 6.47
C GLY A 76 20.46 2.13 6.72
N ARG A 77 20.02 1.74 7.91
CA ARG A 77 19.84 0.37 8.40
C ARG A 77 18.49 0.24 9.09
N ILE A 78 17.70 -0.78 8.75
CA ILE A 78 16.45 -1.10 9.45
C ILE A 78 16.66 -2.37 10.26
N THR A 79 16.35 -2.30 11.55
CA THR A 79 16.15 -3.47 12.41
C THR A 79 14.68 -3.63 12.71
N ASP A 80 14.17 -4.85 12.56
CA ASP A 80 12.74 -5.15 12.65
C ASP A 80 12.56 -6.48 13.41
N VAL A 81 11.60 -6.53 14.33
CA VAL A 81 11.37 -7.70 15.19
C VAL A 81 9.91 -7.76 15.66
N ASN A 82 9.34 -8.96 15.65
CA ASN A 82 8.08 -9.26 16.31
C ASN A 82 8.36 -9.71 17.75
N VAL A 83 7.60 -9.17 18.72
CA VAL A 83 7.76 -9.46 20.14
C VAL A 83 6.44 -9.80 20.82
N VAL A 84 6.49 -10.62 21.85
CA VAL A 84 5.36 -10.88 22.75
C VAL A 84 5.86 -11.04 24.18
N LEU A 85 5.05 -10.61 25.15
CA LEU A 85 5.41 -10.63 26.56
C LEU A 85 4.22 -11.14 27.39
N ASN A 86 4.47 -12.15 28.20
CA ASN A 86 3.54 -12.64 29.22
C ASN A 86 4.23 -12.65 30.59
N SER A 87 3.78 -11.79 31.50
CA SER A 87 4.22 -11.76 32.89
C SER A 87 3.11 -11.30 33.83
N LYS A 88 3.20 -11.74 35.09
CA LYS A 88 2.40 -11.21 36.21
C LYS A 88 2.98 -9.93 36.80
N ASN A 89 4.25 -9.62 36.52
CA ASN A 89 4.89 -8.39 36.97
C ASN A 89 4.67 -7.29 35.91
N PRO A 90 3.95 -6.20 36.23
CA PRO A 90 3.65 -5.14 35.26
C PRO A 90 4.90 -4.39 34.75
N LYS A 91 6.03 -4.50 35.45
CA LYS A 91 7.33 -3.92 35.07
C LYS A 91 8.20 -4.82 34.20
N ALA A 92 7.85 -6.09 34.04
CA ALA A 92 8.56 -6.94 33.08
C ALA A 92 8.46 -6.32 31.68
N SER A 93 9.53 -6.39 30.89
CA SER A 93 9.59 -5.72 29.59
C SER A 93 10.39 -6.50 28.55
N ILE A 94 10.13 -6.20 27.27
CA ILE A 94 10.93 -6.66 26.13
C ILE A 94 11.16 -5.50 25.17
N GLY A 95 12.36 -5.39 24.61
CA GLY A 95 12.73 -4.23 23.80
C GLY A 95 13.92 -4.44 22.87
N VAL A 96 14.11 -3.47 21.96
CA VAL A 96 15.31 -3.36 21.12
C VAL A 96 16.24 -2.34 21.73
N VAL A 97 17.51 -2.72 21.88
CA VAL A 97 18.56 -1.90 22.51
C VAL A 97 19.69 -1.61 21.51
N LEU A 98 20.04 -0.33 21.39
CA LEU A 98 21.29 0.14 20.79
C LEU A 98 22.30 0.32 21.93
N ASN A 99 23.50 -0.25 21.83
CA ASN A 99 24.45 -0.29 22.93
C ASN A 99 25.90 -0.07 22.47
N ASN A 100 26.61 0.80 23.18
CA ASN A 100 28.03 1.08 22.97
C ASN A 100 28.80 0.90 24.28
N ARG A 101 29.29 -0.32 24.52
CA ARG A 101 30.04 -0.70 25.72
C ARG A 101 31.28 0.18 25.94
N ALA A 102 31.99 0.53 24.86
CA ALA A 102 33.19 1.35 24.92
C ALA A 102 32.92 2.81 25.35
N ARG A 103 31.67 3.28 25.25
CA ARG A 103 31.23 4.61 25.68
C ARG A 103 30.26 4.56 26.88
N SER A 104 30.08 3.39 27.50
CA SER A 104 29.14 3.13 28.60
C SER A 104 27.75 3.74 28.34
N SER A 105 27.21 3.56 27.13
CA SER A 105 25.95 4.20 26.74
C SER A 105 25.05 3.25 25.95
N LEU A 106 23.76 3.26 26.27
CA LEU A 106 22.73 2.52 25.55
C LEU A 106 21.48 3.37 25.33
N CYS A 107 20.67 3.00 24.35
CA CYS A 107 19.32 3.50 24.15
C CYS A 107 18.39 2.31 23.99
N LEU A 108 17.38 2.21 24.85
CA LEU A 108 16.42 1.10 24.88
C LEU A 108 15.04 1.62 24.51
N LEU A 109 14.40 0.96 23.54
CA LEU A 109 12.96 1.00 23.34
C LEU A 109 12.38 -0.30 23.90
N GLU A 110 11.56 -0.21 24.94
CA GLU A 110 10.93 -1.37 25.57
C GLU A 110 9.40 -1.27 25.64
N ILE A 111 8.76 -2.44 25.62
CA ILE A 111 7.34 -2.66 25.85
C ILE A 111 7.20 -3.40 27.17
N THR A 112 6.42 -2.84 28.10
CA THR A 112 6.15 -3.42 29.42
C THR A 112 4.87 -4.28 29.43
N ALA A 113 4.76 -5.20 30.39
CA ALA A 113 3.54 -6.01 30.60
C ALA A 113 2.31 -5.15 30.96
N ALA A 114 2.52 -3.92 31.45
CA ALA A 114 1.49 -2.89 31.65
C ALA A 114 1.08 -2.16 30.35
N LYS A 115 1.54 -2.60 29.17
CA LYS A 115 1.31 -1.96 27.84
C LYS A 115 1.87 -0.54 27.69
N ASN A 116 2.79 -0.12 28.55
CA ASN A 116 3.56 1.12 28.35
C ASN A 116 4.76 0.84 27.44
N THR A 117 4.94 1.68 26.43
CA THR A 117 6.13 1.72 25.57
C THR A 117 7.04 2.85 26.04
N LEU A 118 8.27 2.52 26.41
CA LEU A 118 9.25 3.45 26.95
C LEU A 118 10.44 3.56 25.99
N LEU A 119 10.92 4.77 25.75
CA LEU A 119 12.19 5.04 25.06
C LEU A 119 13.06 5.90 25.95
N PHE A 120 14.25 5.43 26.29
CA PHE A 120 15.22 6.17 27.08
C PHE A 120 16.65 5.82 26.69
N CYS A 121 17.60 6.70 27.01
CA CYS A 121 19.02 6.45 26.88
C CYS A 121 19.73 6.57 28.23
N LEU A 122 20.77 5.75 28.42
CA LEU A 122 21.72 5.82 29.53
C LEU A 122 23.08 6.27 29.00
N GLN A 123 23.81 7.05 29.80
CA GLN A 123 25.22 7.36 29.58
C GLN A 123 25.93 7.36 30.94
N GLY A 124 26.66 6.28 31.22
CA GLY A 124 26.97 5.89 32.61
C GLY A 124 25.67 5.74 33.40
N ASP A 125 25.65 6.24 34.64
CA ASP A 125 24.47 6.21 35.51
C ASP A 125 23.40 7.25 35.14
N LYS A 126 23.66 8.14 34.16
CA LYS A 126 22.72 9.18 33.76
C LYS A 126 21.65 8.64 32.81
N ARG A 127 20.43 8.45 33.32
CA ARG A 127 19.23 8.19 32.53
C ARG A 127 18.64 9.48 31.92
N THR A 128 18.22 9.40 30.66
CA THR A 128 17.45 10.43 29.95
C THR A 128 16.24 9.76 29.31
N ASP A 129 15.04 10.02 29.85
CA ASP A 129 13.79 9.55 29.25
C ASP A 129 13.41 10.41 28.05
N ILE A 130 13.10 9.77 26.91
CA ILE A 130 12.79 10.43 25.63
C ILE A 130 11.30 10.36 25.35
N ALA A 131 10.68 9.20 25.57
CA ALA A 131 9.24 9.01 25.43
C ALA A 131 8.69 7.96 26.39
N SER A 132 7.45 8.16 26.82
CA SER A 132 6.65 7.20 27.55
C SER A 132 5.23 7.26 26.98
N VAL A 133 4.85 6.24 26.21
CA VAL A 133 3.59 6.21 25.46
C VAL A 133 2.77 5.00 25.91
N PRO A 134 1.64 5.20 26.61
CA PRO A 134 0.78 4.11 27.06
C PRO A 134 -0.03 3.53 25.89
N ASN A 135 -0.28 2.22 25.92
CA ASN A 135 -1.18 1.49 25.02
C ASN A 135 -0.81 1.46 23.52
N VAL A 136 0.45 1.72 23.14
CA VAL A 136 0.91 1.46 21.75
C VAL A 136 1.09 -0.05 21.52
N ALA A 137 1.54 -0.77 22.56
CA ALA A 137 1.64 -2.22 22.55
C ALA A 137 0.30 -2.90 22.83
N LYS A 138 0.03 -4.00 22.13
CA LYS A 138 -1.21 -4.78 22.21
C LYS A 138 -1.09 -5.98 23.14
N LEU A 139 0.10 -6.59 23.19
CA LEU A 139 0.44 -7.86 23.85
C LEU A 139 -0.38 -9.07 23.37
N ASP A 140 -0.82 -9.05 22.12
CA ASP A 140 -1.60 -10.11 21.45
C ASP A 140 -0.75 -11.01 20.53
N GLY A 141 0.57 -10.76 20.46
CA GLY A 141 1.49 -11.43 19.53
C GLY A 141 1.68 -10.70 18.19
N SER A 142 0.99 -9.57 17.96
CA SER A 142 1.17 -8.72 16.77
C SER A 142 2.14 -7.54 16.99
N ASP A 143 2.78 -7.42 18.16
CA ASP A 143 3.61 -6.26 18.48
C ASP A 143 4.93 -6.29 17.72
N ARG A 144 5.18 -5.23 16.94
CA ARG A 144 6.35 -5.13 16.06
C ARG A 144 7.17 -3.90 16.40
N ILE A 145 8.43 -4.10 16.78
CA ILE A 145 9.40 -3.04 17.06
C ILE A 145 10.27 -2.83 15.82
N LYS A 146 10.41 -1.56 15.39
CA LYS A 146 11.27 -1.18 14.29
C LYS A 146 12.22 -0.06 14.69
N VAL A 147 13.50 -0.20 14.36
CA VAL A 147 14.52 0.82 14.54
C VAL A 147 15.12 1.15 13.18
N VAL A 148 15.04 2.42 12.79
CA VAL A 148 15.62 2.93 11.53
C VAL A 148 16.82 3.80 11.89
N GLU A 149 18.01 3.29 11.64
CA GLU A 149 19.28 3.99 11.90
C GLU A 149 19.83 4.61 10.61
N VAL A 150 20.42 5.80 10.74
CA VAL A 150 21.21 6.49 9.72
C VAL A 150 22.49 7.03 10.42
N PRO A 151 23.51 7.52 9.69
CA PRO A 151 24.71 8.04 10.34
C PRO A 151 24.39 9.14 11.36
N GLY A 152 24.64 8.87 12.64
CA GLY A 152 24.40 9.80 13.73
C GLY A 152 22.95 9.90 14.26
N ALA A 153 21.99 9.13 13.75
CA ALA A 153 20.61 9.16 14.28
C ALA A 153 19.89 7.80 14.21
N ALA A 154 18.91 7.58 15.08
CA ALA A 154 17.99 6.45 15.02
C ALA A 154 16.56 6.83 15.37
N ARG A 155 15.59 6.31 14.62
CA ARG A 155 14.14 6.43 14.86
C ARG A 155 13.59 5.11 15.37
N PHE A 156 12.87 5.16 16.48
CA PHE A 156 12.21 4.00 17.08
C PHE A 156 10.69 4.06 16.81
N LEU A 157 10.13 2.94 16.34
CA LEU A 157 8.71 2.77 16.10
C LEU A 157 8.19 1.48 16.78
N VAL A 158 6.94 1.51 17.23
CA VAL A 158 6.18 0.33 17.65
C VAL A 158 4.88 0.32 16.87
N ASN A 159 4.52 -0.80 16.25
CA ASN A 159 3.28 -0.97 15.48
C ASN A 159 3.07 0.10 14.39
N GLY A 160 4.17 0.60 13.79
CA GLY A 160 4.16 1.68 12.80
C GLY A 160 4.09 3.10 13.39
N GLN A 161 3.76 3.25 14.67
CA GLN A 161 3.78 4.54 15.36
C GLN A 161 5.21 4.91 15.77
N LYS A 162 5.69 6.08 15.36
CA LYS A 162 6.95 6.67 15.88
C LYS A 162 6.81 6.90 17.40
N ILE A 163 7.76 6.37 18.16
CA ILE A 163 7.88 6.59 19.61
C ILE A 163 8.84 7.74 19.90
N GLY A 164 9.96 7.81 19.19
CA GLY A 164 10.92 8.90 19.31
C GLY A 164 12.11 8.74 18.38
N ASP A 165 12.86 9.84 18.22
CA ASP A 165 14.13 9.87 17.50
C ASP A 165 15.25 10.16 18.51
N VAL A 166 16.42 9.57 18.29
CA VAL A 166 17.65 9.87 19.03
C VAL A 166 18.72 10.31 18.05
N GLU A 167 19.41 11.41 18.36
CA GLU A 167 20.39 12.02 17.48
C GLU A 167 21.68 12.31 18.25
N ASN A 168 22.82 12.02 17.63
CA ASN A 168 24.17 12.27 18.14
C ASN A 168 24.47 11.65 19.53
N VAL A 169 23.72 10.62 19.94
CA VAL A 169 23.91 9.94 21.23
C VAL A 169 25.03 8.88 21.17
N PRO A 170 25.86 8.71 22.22
CA PRO A 170 27.00 7.79 22.19
C PRO A 170 26.68 6.31 22.01
N ALA A 171 25.43 5.89 22.27
CA ALA A 171 24.93 4.54 22.08
C ALA A 171 24.88 4.08 20.61
N LEU A 172 24.87 5.02 19.65
CA LEU A 172 24.75 4.71 18.23
C LEU A 172 26.04 4.07 17.67
N GLY A 173 25.85 3.21 16.66
CA GLY A 173 26.92 2.72 15.80
C GLY A 173 27.85 1.65 16.40
N ALA A 174 27.35 0.81 17.30
CA ALA A 174 28.11 -0.29 17.91
C ALA A 174 27.32 -1.62 17.91
N ASP A 175 26.75 -2.00 19.06
CA ASP A 175 25.94 -3.21 19.22
C ASP A 175 24.46 -2.90 19.07
N ILE A 176 23.69 -3.85 18.55
CA ILE A 176 22.23 -3.86 18.61
C ILE A 176 21.75 -5.22 19.12
N GLY A 177 20.61 -5.24 19.81
CA GLY A 177 20.13 -6.47 20.41
C GLY A 177 18.70 -6.41 20.91
N ILE A 178 18.27 -7.54 21.48
CA ILE A 178 17.05 -7.64 22.28
C ILE A 178 17.42 -7.64 23.76
N MET A 179 16.64 -6.92 24.55
CA MET A 179 16.66 -6.94 26.01
C MET A 179 15.31 -7.45 26.53
N ALA A 180 15.34 -8.41 27.45
CA ALA A 180 14.20 -8.85 28.24
C ALA A 180 14.51 -8.60 29.71
N TYR A 181 13.55 -8.05 30.46
CA TYR A 181 13.74 -7.62 31.84
C TYR A 181 12.68 -8.21 32.78
N ASP A 182 13.13 -8.57 33.99
CA ASP A 182 12.35 -9.15 35.07
C ASP A 182 11.83 -10.58 34.77
N GLN A 183 10.92 -11.08 35.60
CA GLN A 183 10.30 -12.40 35.44
C GLN A 183 9.22 -12.40 34.34
N GLY A 184 9.15 -13.47 33.55
CA GLY A 184 8.18 -13.60 32.47
C GLY A 184 8.53 -14.67 31.45
N THR A 185 7.66 -14.80 30.44
CA THR A 185 7.95 -15.45 29.16
C THR A 185 7.93 -14.39 28.07
N PHE A 186 9.04 -14.31 27.35
CA PHE A 186 9.36 -13.27 26.37
C PHE A 186 9.57 -13.96 25.02
N GLY A 187 8.64 -13.76 24.09
CA GLY A 187 8.72 -14.32 22.74
C GLY A 187 9.34 -13.32 21.76
N ILE A 188 10.22 -13.82 20.90
CA ILE A 188 10.91 -13.09 19.84
C ILE A 188 10.73 -13.89 18.54
N ALA A 189 10.36 -13.21 17.46
CA ALA A 189 10.26 -13.77 16.12
C ALA A 189 10.67 -12.72 15.07
N ASP A 190 11.00 -13.19 13.86
CA ASP A 190 11.30 -12.35 12.70
C ASP A 190 12.42 -11.30 12.91
N PHE A 191 13.34 -11.53 13.86
CA PHE A 191 14.43 -10.57 14.13
C PHE A 191 15.35 -10.46 12.91
N SER A 192 15.37 -9.28 12.31
CA SER A 192 16.09 -9.01 11.07
C SER A 192 16.80 -7.66 11.14
N ILE A 193 17.98 -7.60 10.51
CA ILE A 193 18.78 -6.38 10.37
C ILE A 193 19.11 -6.23 8.90
N ASN A 194 18.56 -5.21 8.25
CA ASN A 194 18.84 -4.89 6.86
C ASN A 194 19.62 -3.57 6.77
N SER A 195 20.95 -3.68 6.59
CA SER A 195 21.85 -2.57 6.27
C SER A 195 21.89 -2.25 4.77
N ASN A 196 21.35 -3.14 3.93
CA ASN A 196 21.25 -2.99 2.49
C ASN A 196 19.90 -2.36 2.12
N LEU A 197 19.68 -1.12 2.54
CA LEU A 197 18.55 -0.30 2.06
C LEU A 197 18.74 0.21 0.62
N ASN A 198 19.63 -0.47 -0.12
CA ASN A 198 19.85 -0.37 -1.55
C ASN A 198 19.43 -1.74 -2.15
N PRO A 199 18.38 -1.87 -2.99
CA PRO A 199 17.61 -3.13 -3.08
C PRO A 199 18.22 -4.26 -3.92
N LYS A 200 19.56 -4.42 -3.90
CA LYS A 200 20.30 -5.35 -4.76
C LYS A 200 20.71 -6.70 -4.15
N GLN A 201 20.49 -6.93 -2.86
CA GLN A 201 20.93 -8.17 -2.20
C GLN A 201 19.97 -8.67 -1.11
N SER A 202 18.83 -9.22 -1.54
CA SER A 202 18.07 -10.23 -0.78
C SER A 202 17.73 -11.41 -1.71
N GLY A 203 18.77 -12.18 -2.07
CA GLY A 203 18.67 -13.21 -3.11
C GLY A 203 19.84 -14.19 -3.10
N ALA A 204 20.10 -14.85 -1.97
CA ALA A 204 21.07 -15.93 -1.88
C ALA A 204 20.65 -16.99 -0.85
N SER A 205 19.86 -17.98 -1.30
CA SER A 205 19.81 -19.29 -0.66
C SER A 205 20.89 -20.19 -1.27
N PRO A 206 21.51 -21.13 -0.54
CA PRO A 206 22.65 -21.90 -1.06
C PRO A 206 22.20 -23.01 -2.03
N GLN A 207 22.98 -23.24 -3.09
CA GLN A 207 22.89 -24.45 -3.92
C GLN A 207 24.24 -25.20 -3.97
N PRO A 208 24.26 -26.50 -4.35
CA PRO A 208 25.24 -27.45 -3.82
C PRO A 208 26.64 -27.37 -4.45
N ALA A 209 27.63 -27.84 -3.68
CA ALA A 209 29.01 -27.95 -4.14
C ALA A 209 29.18 -28.99 -5.27
N GLY A 210 29.65 -28.53 -6.43
CA GLY A 210 30.26 -29.36 -7.47
C GLY A 210 31.79 -29.33 -7.38
N LEU A 211 32.43 -30.48 -7.57
CA LEU A 211 33.89 -30.66 -7.46
C LEU A 211 34.66 -30.06 -8.67
N PRO A 212 35.95 -29.70 -8.50
CA PRO A 212 36.70 -28.92 -9.50
C PRO A 212 37.36 -29.77 -10.60
N ALA A 213 37.58 -29.14 -11.76
CA ALA A 213 38.50 -29.63 -12.79
C ALA A 213 39.84 -28.87 -12.75
N ARG A 214 40.91 -29.53 -13.21
CA ARG A 214 42.31 -29.10 -13.05
C ARG A 214 42.73 -28.01 -14.04
N ALA A 215 43.80 -27.29 -13.67
CA ALA A 215 44.51 -26.34 -14.52
C ALA A 215 45.24 -27.03 -15.69
N ASP A 216 45.59 -26.24 -16.71
CA ASP A 216 46.93 -26.31 -17.30
C ASP A 216 47.38 -24.97 -17.94
N SER A 217 48.71 -24.85 -18.04
CA SER A 217 49.58 -23.71 -18.32
C SER A 217 49.35 -22.85 -19.58
N GLY A 218 49.81 -21.58 -19.51
CA GLY A 218 50.75 -21.03 -20.51
C GLY A 218 50.46 -19.62 -21.06
N GLY A 219 51.40 -18.68 -20.89
CA GLY A 219 51.42 -17.41 -21.65
C GLY A 219 51.93 -16.19 -20.87
N ALA A 220 53.21 -15.85 -21.00
CA ALA A 220 53.78 -14.62 -20.43
C ALA A 220 53.61 -13.41 -21.37
N GLY A 221 53.43 -12.20 -20.84
CA GLY A 221 53.25 -10.99 -21.67
C GLY A 221 53.25 -9.66 -20.91
N ALA A 222 54.44 -9.11 -20.66
CA ALA A 222 54.81 -7.72 -20.35
C ALA A 222 53.77 -6.68 -19.85
N SER A 223 54.04 -6.10 -18.67
CA SER A 223 53.38 -4.88 -18.16
C SER A 223 54.05 -3.59 -18.65
N PRO A 224 53.29 -2.57 -19.09
CA PRO A 224 53.73 -1.16 -19.10
C PRO A 224 53.38 -0.42 -17.80
N LYS A 225 54.17 0.59 -17.45
CA LYS A 225 53.99 1.44 -16.25
C LYS A 225 52.72 2.31 -16.34
N PRO A 226 52.07 2.66 -15.20
CA PRO A 226 50.98 3.62 -15.20
C PRO A 226 51.51 5.03 -15.50
N GLN A 227 50.94 5.69 -16.50
CA GLN A 227 51.11 7.12 -16.73
C GLN A 227 50.19 7.91 -15.79
N THR A 228 50.71 9.02 -15.26
CA THR A 228 50.00 9.95 -14.39
C THR A 228 48.89 10.69 -15.14
N ALA A 229 47.63 10.43 -14.80
CA ALA A 229 46.51 11.27 -15.18
C ALA A 229 46.34 12.44 -14.17
N ALA A 230 45.97 13.62 -14.68
CA ALA A 230 45.80 14.84 -13.89
C ALA A 230 44.60 14.76 -12.91
N PRO A 231 44.52 15.64 -11.89
CA PRO A 231 43.40 15.65 -10.95
C PRO A 231 42.09 16.02 -11.67
N ALA A 232 41.08 15.15 -11.58
CA ALA A 232 39.73 15.50 -12.00
C ALA A 232 39.08 16.47 -10.99
N PRO A 233 38.21 17.40 -11.42
CA PRO A 233 37.52 18.33 -10.50
C PRO A 233 36.62 17.59 -9.51
N ALA A 234 36.53 18.13 -8.29
CA ALA A 234 35.64 17.61 -7.26
C ALA A 234 34.16 17.90 -7.60
N ASN A 235 33.44 16.89 -8.07
CA ASN A 235 32.00 16.67 -7.83
C ASN A 235 31.55 15.34 -8.43
N SER A 236 31.44 14.30 -7.60
CA SER A 236 30.85 13.02 -7.97
C SER A 236 30.19 12.35 -6.76
N ALA A 237 28.91 12.67 -6.54
CA ALA A 237 28.04 11.77 -5.79
C ALA A 237 27.93 10.43 -6.56
N PRO A 238 27.79 9.27 -5.89
CA PRO A 238 27.66 7.99 -6.57
C PRO A 238 26.34 7.94 -7.37
N GLY A 239 26.44 8.12 -8.68
CA GLY A 239 25.30 8.09 -9.60
C GLY A 239 24.75 6.67 -9.81
N LEU A 240 23.47 6.58 -10.19
CA LEU A 240 22.89 5.31 -10.66
C LEU A 240 23.71 4.76 -11.83
N PRO A 241 24.07 3.47 -11.81
CA PRO A 241 24.88 2.85 -12.85
C PRO A 241 24.08 2.73 -14.16
N GLY A 242 24.78 2.92 -15.28
CA GLY A 242 24.23 2.76 -16.63
C GLY A 242 24.33 4.03 -17.49
N ALA A 243 24.01 3.86 -18.77
CA ALA A 243 23.92 4.92 -19.76
C ALA A 243 22.59 5.70 -19.68
N GLY A 244 22.53 6.85 -20.35
CA GLY A 244 21.33 7.68 -20.43
C GLY A 244 21.21 8.75 -19.32
N PRO A 245 20.33 9.74 -19.51
CA PRO A 245 19.94 10.71 -18.48
C PRO A 245 19.14 10.04 -17.35
N TYR A 246 19.08 10.71 -16.19
CA TYR A 246 18.16 10.38 -15.11
C TYR A 246 17.55 11.67 -14.56
N PRO A 247 16.46 12.17 -15.16
CA PRO A 247 15.73 13.33 -14.67
C PRO A 247 15.36 13.22 -13.18
N ARG A 248 15.71 14.27 -12.43
CA ARG A 248 15.48 14.39 -10.98
C ARG A 248 14.29 15.29 -10.60
N PHE A 249 13.61 15.92 -11.55
CA PHE A 249 12.39 16.73 -11.33
C PHE A 249 12.46 17.74 -10.16
N GLY A 250 13.62 18.38 -9.99
CA GLY A 250 13.88 19.35 -8.90
C GLY A 250 14.39 18.74 -7.59
N GLY A 251 14.56 17.42 -7.49
CA GLY A 251 15.15 16.74 -6.32
C GLY A 251 14.14 16.24 -5.27
N ASP A 252 12.85 16.52 -5.44
CA ASP A 252 11.79 15.99 -4.59
C ASP A 252 11.60 14.48 -4.84
N THR A 253 11.89 13.66 -3.83
CA THR A 253 11.77 12.20 -3.89
C THR A 253 10.35 11.72 -4.17
N LEU A 254 9.32 12.35 -3.61
CA LEU A 254 7.93 11.95 -3.84
C LEU A 254 7.50 12.27 -5.27
N ARG A 255 7.89 13.44 -5.80
CA ARG A 255 7.65 13.80 -7.20
C ARG A 255 8.41 12.89 -8.17
N ILE A 256 9.68 12.57 -7.89
CA ILE A 256 10.47 11.61 -8.70
C ILE A 256 9.73 10.27 -8.78
N VAL A 257 9.33 9.70 -7.64
CA VAL A 257 8.58 8.43 -7.59
C VAL A 257 7.25 8.57 -8.34
N GLY A 258 6.52 9.66 -8.12
CA GLY A 258 5.28 9.98 -8.82
C GLY A 258 5.45 9.94 -10.34
N VAL A 259 6.43 10.64 -10.91
CA VAL A 259 6.67 10.65 -12.37
C VAL A 259 6.95 9.24 -12.90
N TYR A 260 7.95 8.53 -12.37
CA TYR A 260 8.36 7.23 -12.92
C TYR A 260 7.30 6.15 -12.72
N ILE A 261 6.61 6.13 -11.57
CA ILE A 261 5.50 5.19 -11.34
C ILE A 261 4.28 5.56 -12.19
N GLY A 262 3.98 6.84 -12.39
CA GLY A 262 2.90 7.31 -13.25
C GLY A 262 3.07 6.85 -14.70
N ILE A 263 4.23 7.12 -15.30
CA ILE A 263 4.59 6.67 -16.66
C ILE A 263 4.54 5.14 -16.75
N MET A 264 5.24 4.43 -15.86
CA MET A 264 5.31 2.97 -15.92
C MET A 264 3.93 2.32 -15.76
N ARG A 265 3.13 2.77 -14.79
CA ARG A 265 1.81 2.20 -14.50
C ARG A 265 0.81 2.51 -15.62
N SER A 266 0.87 3.68 -16.27
CA SER A 266 -0.07 4.00 -17.35
C SER A 266 0.15 3.14 -18.58
N ILE A 267 1.42 2.93 -18.97
CA ILE A 267 1.82 2.02 -20.05
C ILE A 267 1.42 0.58 -19.65
N PHE A 268 1.83 0.12 -18.46
CA PHE A 268 1.52 -1.24 -18.02
C PHE A 268 0.02 -1.53 -17.98
N MET A 269 -0.81 -0.60 -17.50
CA MET A 269 -2.27 -0.80 -17.44
C MET A 269 -2.92 -0.78 -18.82
N HIS A 270 -2.36 -0.04 -19.79
CA HIS A 270 -2.80 -0.09 -21.19
C HIS A 270 -2.53 -1.49 -21.78
N GLU A 271 -1.29 -1.99 -21.66
CA GLU A 271 -0.93 -3.36 -22.10
C GLU A 271 -1.71 -4.47 -21.36
N PHE A 272 -1.96 -4.27 -20.07
CA PHE A 272 -2.76 -5.20 -19.27
C PHE A 272 -4.24 -5.15 -19.66
N GLY A 273 -4.73 -4.03 -20.21
CA GLY A 273 -6.03 -3.94 -20.88
C GLY A 273 -6.11 -4.89 -22.07
N HIS A 274 -5.12 -4.89 -22.97
CA HIS A 274 -5.05 -5.84 -24.09
C HIS A 274 -4.94 -7.29 -23.61
N ALA A 275 -4.15 -7.54 -22.56
CA ALA A 275 -4.05 -8.87 -21.96
C ALA A 275 -5.41 -9.33 -21.40
N LEU A 276 -6.16 -8.47 -20.71
CA LEU A 276 -7.50 -8.81 -20.23
C LEU A 276 -8.49 -9.05 -21.37
N ILE A 277 -8.49 -8.23 -22.43
CA ILE A 277 -9.35 -8.43 -23.60
C ILE A 277 -9.02 -9.76 -24.30
N GLY A 278 -7.75 -10.00 -24.60
CA GLY A 278 -7.30 -11.17 -25.34
C GLY A 278 -7.35 -12.48 -24.56
N GLU A 279 -7.03 -12.49 -23.26
CA GLU A 279 -7.05 -13.72 -22.45
C GLU A 279 -8.44 -14.09 -21.93
N LEU A 280 -9.33 -13.11 -21.71
CA LEU A 280 -10.68 -13.35 -21.20
C LEU A 280 -11.77 -13.27 -22.28
N GLU A 281 -11.37 -13.09 -23.55
CA GLU A 281 -12.25 -12.93 -24.71
C GLU A 281 -13.30 -11.81 -24.52
N LEU A 282 -12.89 -10.68 -23.93
CA LEU A 282 -13.82 -9.60 -23.60
C LEU A 282 -14.30 -8.87 -24.87
N PRO A 283 -15.58 -8.48 -24.95
CA PRO A 283 -16.09 -7.73 -26.09
C PRO A 283 -15.63 -6.26 -26.03
N SER A 284 -15.02 -5.77 -27.10
CA SER A 284 -14.89 -4.34 -27.39
C SER A 284 -15.82 -3.94 -28.54
N THR A 285 -16.59 -2.87 -28.34
CA THR A 285 -17.50 -2.30 -29.37
C THR A 285 -16.94 -1.02 -30.02
N GLY A 286 -15.66 -0.70 -29.76
CA GLY A 286 -14.94 0.43 -30.33
C GLY A 286 -13.51 0.04 -30.68
N ALA A 287 -12.67 1.02 -31.02
CA ALA A 287 -11.23 0.77 -31.18
C ALA A 287 -10.65 0.25 -29.85
N GLU A 288 -9.86 -0.83 -29.90
CA GLU A 288 -9.32 -1.48 -28.71
C GLU A 288 -8.39 -0.53 -27.95
N GLU A 289 -7.53 0.19 -28.67
CA GLU A 289 -6.66 1.27 -28.15
C GLU A 289 -7.41 2.31 -27.30
N ASP A 290 -8.51 2.85 -27.82
CA ASP A 290 -9.35 3.81 -27.08
C ASP A 290 -9.97 3.13 -25.85
N ALA A 291 -10.30 1.83 -25.89
CA ALA A 291 -10.88 1.11 -24.75
C ALA A 291 -9.85 0.81 -23.66
N VAL A 292 -8.63 0.40 -24.01
CA VAL A 292 -7.56 0.09 -23.04
C VAL A 292 -6.92 1.35 -22.46
N ASP A 293 -6.90 2.47 -23.19
CA ASP A 293 -6.59 3.80 -22.62
C ASP A 293 -7.58 4.18 -21.52
N ILE A 294 -8.87 3.90 -21.73
CA ILE A 294 -9.91 4.14 -20.73
C ILE A 294 -9.75 3.20 -19.53
N TYR A 295 -9.40 1.92 -19.75
CA TYR A 295 -9.05 1.01 -18.66
C TYR A 295 -7.84 1.52 -17.86
N SER A 296 -6.78 1.95 -18.53
CA SER A 296 -5.60 2.55 -17.90
C SER A 296 -5.97 3.79 -17.09
N ALA A 297 -6.75 4.71 -17.64
CA ALA A 297 -7.25 5.89 -16.94
C ALA A 297 -8.05 5.53 -15.67
N LEU A 298 -8.92 4.52 -15.72
CA LEU A 298 -9.68 4.01 -14.57
C LEU A 298 -8.75 3.43 -13.49
N GLN A 299 -7.80 2.57 -13.88
CA GLN A 299 -6.83 1.98 -12.94
C GLN A 299 -5.84 2.99 -12.36
N ILE A 300 -5.58 4.09 -13.06
CA ILE A 300 -4.70 5.18 -12.63
C ILE A 300 -5.41 6.12 -11.65
N VAL A 301 -6.69 6.43 -11.86
CA VAL A 301 -7.45 7.34 -10.98
C VAL A 301 -7.86 6.71 -9.66
N GLU A 302 -8.12 5.39 -9.63
CA GLU A 302 -8.69 4.70 -8.46
C GLU A 302 -8.01 4.99 -7.10
N PRO A 303 -6.67 5.02 -6.97
CA PRO A 303 -6.02 5.34 -5.70
C PRO A 303 -6.29 6.77 -5.20
N THR A 304 -6.63 7.70 -6.11
CA THR A 304 -7.04 9.06 -5.74
C THR A 304 -8.52 9.15 -5.34
N MET A 305 -9.35 8.17 -5.73
CA MET A 305 -10.77 8.10 -5.38
C MET A 305 -11.02 7.58 -3.97
N TYR A 306 -10.08 6.79 -3.44
CA TYR A 306 -10.18 6.14 -2.14
C TYR A 306 -8.91 6.43 -1.32
N PRO A 307 -8.73 7.68 -0.86
CA PRO A 307 -7.50 8.12 -0.23
C PRO A 307 -7.17 7.31 1.03
N SER A 308 -5.88 7.04 1.20
CA SER A 308 -5.30 6.44 2.40
C SER A 308 -5.30 7.42 3.57
N ASP A 309 -5.20 6.91 4.80
CA ASP A 309 -4.88 7.75 5.96
C ASP A 309 -3.41 8.25 5.92
N ASP A 310 -2.57 7.61 5.08
CA ASP A 310 -1.20 8.04 4.77
C ASP A 310 -1.17 9.15 3.71
N LYS A 311 -0.59 10.30 4.07
CA LYS A 311 -0.52 11.49 3.21
C LYS A 311 0.48 11.35 2.06
N ASP A 312 1.60 10.67 2.28
CA ASP A 312 2.66 10.55 1.27
C ASP A 312 2.21 9.57 0.17
N VAL A 313 1.47 8.51 0.55
CA VAL A 313 0.76 7.64 -0.40
C VAL A 313 -0.23 8.42 -1.25
N ASN A 314 -1.01 9.33 -0.66
CA ASN A 314 -1.96 10.16 -1.42
C ASN A 314 -1.27 11.14 -2.36
N VAL A 315 -0.12 11.73 -1.97
CA VAL A 315 0.71 12.58 -2.85
C VAL A 315 1.28 11.76 -4.01
N MET A 316 1.87 10.60 -3.74
CA MET A 316 2.39 9.70 -4.79
C MET A 316 1.29 9.24 -5.76
N ALA A 317 0.11 8.89 -5.25
CA ALA A 317 -1.05 8.52 -6.07
C ALA A 317 -1.49 9.67 -7.00
N ARG A 318 -1.61 10.89 -6.46
CA ARG A 318 -1.94 12.10 -7.22
C ARG A 318 -0.92 12.38 -8.33
N ASP A 319 0.35 12.38 -7.97
CA ASP A 319 1.43 12.79 -8.88
C ASP A 319 1.61 11.73 -9.97
N ALA A 320 1.55 10.44 -9.63
CA ALA A 320 1.53 9.35 -10.60
C ALA A 320 0.35 9.47 -11.57
N ALA A 321 -0.86 9.76 -11.09
CA ALA A 321 -2.01 9.95 -11.97
C ALA A 321 -1.85 11.19 -12.87
N THR A 322 -1.31 12.29 -12.34
CA THR A 322 -1.06 13.51 -13.11
C THR A 322 -0.06 13.26 -14.24
N TYR A 323 1.08 12.63 -13.95
CA TYR A 323 2.11 12.36 -14.96
C TYR A 323 1.73 11.28 -15.97
N ALA A 324 0.90 10.30 -15.56
CA ALA A 324 0.28 9.34 -16.46
C ALA A 324 -0.57 9.98 -17.57
N ALA A 325 -1.22 11.12 -17.30
CA ALA A 325 -1.94 11.87 -18.32
C ALA A 325 -1.05 12.88 -19.07
N LEU A 326 -0.20 13.63 -18.36
CA LEU A 326 0.58 14.73 -18.95
C LEU A 326 1.54 14.27 -20.06
N GLN A 327 2.02 13.02 -20.05
CA GLN A 327 2.82 12.47 -21.15
C GLN A 327 2.14 12.65 -22.53
N TRP A 328 0.81 12.42 -22.61
CA TRP A 328 0.03 12.54 -23.84
C TRP A 328 -0.17 14.00 -24.24
N TYR A 329 -0.37 14.89 -23.26
CA TYR A 329 -0.43 16.32 -23.52
C TYR A 329 0.88 16.85 -24.10
N TYR A 330 2.01 16.47 -23.50
CA TYR A 330 3.34 16.91 -23.92
C TYR A 330 3.76 16.33 -25.26
N SER A 331 3.56 15.04 -25.50
CA SER A 331 3.83 14.40 -26.80
C SER A 331 2.99 15.06 -27.91
N GLY A 332 1.68 15.21 -27.68
CA GLY A 332 0.78 15.87 -28.63
C GLY A 332 1.14 17.34 -28.91
N LYS A 333 1.49 18.13 -27.89
CA LYS A 333 1.95 19.52 -28.08
C LYS A 333 3.30 19.60 -28.78
N LEU A 334 4.20 18.62 -28.59
CA LEU A 334 5.46 18.52 -29.32
C LEU A 334 5.24 18.14 -30.79
N ALA A 335 4.27 17.26 -31.08
CA ALA A 335 3.87 16.91 -32.44
C ALA A 335 3.27 18.11 -33.19
N GLU A 336 2.32 18.84 -32.58
CA GLU A 336 1.79 20.10 -33.16
C GLU A 336 2.90 21.10 -33.48
N ARG A 337 3.85 21.32 -32.56
CA ARG A 337 5.01 22.20 -32.77
C ARG A 337 5.93 21.76 -33.91
N LYS A 338 6.00 20.46 -34.19
CA LYS A 338 6.75 19.88 -35.32
C LYS A 338 5.96 19.92 -36.64
N GLY A 339 4.77 20.51 -36.67
CA GLY A 339 3.94 20.62 -37.86
C GLY A 339 3.15 19.36 -38.20
N ALA A 340 2.98 18.43 -37.25
CA ALA A 340 2.08 17.29 -37.44
C ALA A 340 0.64 17.80 -37.63
N SER A 341 0.02 17.45 -38.75
CA SER A 341 -1.39 17.75 -39.00
C SER A 341 -2.29 16.82 -38.18
N ALA A 342 -3.52 17.23 -37.90
CA ALA A 342 -4.53 16.34 -37.31
C ALA A 342 -4.82 15.09 -38.18
N THR A 343 -4.39 15.08 -39.45
CA THR A 343 -4.45 13.93 -40.34
C THR A 343 -3.27 12.97 -40.21
N SER A 344 -2.14 13.32 -39.59
CA SER A 344 -0.98 12.40 -39.54
C SER A 344 -1.27 11.10 -38.77
N ALA A 345 -2.28 11.09 -37.90
CA ALA A 345 -2.70 9.93 -37.11
C ALA A 345 -3.81 9.07 -37.76
N TRP A 346 -4.26 9.33 -39.01
CA TRP A 346 -5.38 8.55 -39.58
C TRP A 346 -5.04 7.10 -39.93
N GLN A 347 -3.75 6.81 -40.15
CA GLN A 347 -3.24 5.47 -40.45
C GLN A 347 -2.70 4.74 -39.21
N ASP A 348 -2.60 5.43 -38.07
CA ASP A 348 -2.22 4.84 -36.80
C ASP A 348 -3.46 4.14 -36.20
N GLU A 349 -3.26 3.01 -35.54
CA GLU A 349 -4.31 2.36 -34.77
C GLU A 349 -4.67 3.17 -33.51
N HIS A 350 -3.70 3.95 -33.01
CA HIS A 350 -3.90 4.88 -31.92
C HIS A 350 -4.55 6.17 -32.39
N THR A 351 -5.56 6.57 -31.62
CA THR A 351 -5.98 7.96 -31.53
C THR A 351 -4.80 8.90 -31.27
N GLY A 352 -4.73 10.03 -31.97
CA GLY A 352 -3.67 11.03 -31.74
C GLY A 352 -3.64 11.59 -30.31
N ASP A 353 -2.43 11.79 -29.77
CA ASP A 353 -2.13 12.02 -28.35
C ASP A 353 -3.01 13.05 -27.63
N LEU A 354 -3.34 14.19 -28.24
CA LEU A 354 -4.18 15.20 -27.59
C LEU A 354 -5.63 14.72 -27.37
N LYS A 355 -6.14 13.80 -28.20
CA LYS A 355 -7.42 13.13 -27.98
C LYS A 355 -7.29 12.03 -26.91
N ARG A 356 -6.18 11.27 -26.86
CA ARG A 356 -5.87 10.33 -25.76
C ARG A 356 -5.84 11.08 -24.42
N PHE A 357 -5.05 12.15 -24.34
CA PHE A 357 -4.97 13.05 -23.19
C PHE A 357 -6.34 13.56 -22.74
N ARG A 358 -7.14 14.12 -23.67
CA ARG A 358 -8.46 14.65 -23.37
C ARG A 358 -9.39 13.58 -22.80
N ASN A 359 -9.38 12.37 -23.37
CA ASN A 359 -10.19 11.26 -22.90
C ASN A 359 -9.74 10.81 -21.50
N MET A 360 -8.44 10.55 -21.33
CA MET A 360 -7.84 10.10 -20.06
C MET A 360 -8.07 11.13 -18.93
N LEU A 361 -7.78 12.41 -19.16
CA LEU A 361 -8.03 13.47 -18.19
C LEU A 361 -9.52 13.59 -17.84
N CYS A 362 -10.43 13.35 -18.79
CA CYS A 362 -11.87 13.38 -18.50
C CYS A 362 -12.30 12.23 -17.58
N ILE A 363 -11.82 11.00 -17.80
CA ILE A 363 -12.07 9.88 -16.88
C ILE A 363 -11.49 10.17 -15.50
N MET A 364 -10.25 10.66 -15.44
CA MET A 364 -9.59 11.00 -14.17
C MET A 364 -10.33 12.14 -13.42
N TYR A 365 -10.72 13.19 -14.13
CA TYR A 365 -11.49 14.30 -13.57
C TYR A 365 -12.86 13.86 -13.08
N GLY A 366 -13.55 12.96 -13.80
CA GLY A 366 -14.82 12.39 -13.33
C GLY A 366 -14.67 11.53 -12.07
N GLY A 367 -13.53 10.85 -11.91
CA GLY A 367 -13.19 10.10 -10.70
C GLY A 367 -12.83 10.99 -9.50
N ASN A 368 -12.04 12.05 -9.68
CA ASN A 368 -11.70 13.01 -8.61
C ASN A 368 -11.50 14.45 -9.15
N PRO A 369 -12.57 15.25 -9.24
CA PRO A 369 -12.49 16.62 -9.76
C PRO A 369 -11.54 17.51 -8.95
N ALA A 370 -11.50 17.34 -7.62
CA ALA A 370 -10.69 18.18 -6.74
C ALA A 370 -9.18 18.02 -6.99
N VAL A 371 -8.75 16.81 -7.31
CA VAL A 371 -7.36 16.50 -7.67
C VAL A 371 -6.98 17.05 -9.04
N PHE A 372 -7.85 16.93 -10.05
CA PHE A 372 -7.50 17.23 -11.44
C PHE A 372 -7.92 18.63 -11.93
N GLU A 373 -8.72 19.39 -11.18
CA GLU A 373 -9.08 20.78 -11.54
C GLU A 373 -7.85 21.70 -11.77
N PRO A 374 -6.74 21.63 -11.01
CA PRO A 374 -5.53 22.41 -11.32
C PRO A 374 -4.93 22.06 -12.70
N VAL A 375 -4.88 20.77 -13.04
CA VAL A 375 -4.40 20.28 -14.34
C VAL A 375 -5.35 20.74 -15.45
N ALA A 376 -6.65 20.56 -15.24
CA ALA A 376 -7.69 20.95 -16.19
C ALA A 376 -7.66 22.47 -16.48
N LYS A 377 -7.48 23.32 -15.46
CA LYS A 377 -7.26 24.76 -15.65
C LYS A 377 -5.97 25.05 -16.41
N HIS A 378 -4.86 24.41 -16.06
CA HIS A 378 -3.55 24.65 -16.68
C HIS A 378 -3.56 24.34 -18.19
N VAL A 379 -4.24 23.28 -18.62
CA VAL A 379 -4.31 22.88 -20.04
C VAL A 379 -5.47 23.51 -20.82
N GLY A 380 -6.25 24.39 -20.20
CA GLY A 380 -7.39 25.06 -20.85
C GLY A 380 -8.59 24.15 -21.12
N PHE A 381 -8.84 23.17 -20.24
CA PHE A 381 -9.90 22.17 -20.41
C PHE A 381 -11.29 22.80 -20.18
N GLU A 382 -12.09 22.88 -21.24
CA GLU A 382 -13.37 23.61 -21.25
C GLU A 382 -14.35 23.12 -20.17
N ASP A 383 -15.05 24.06 -19.50
CA ASP A 383 -16.07 23.75 -18.50
C ASP A 383 -17.19 22.86 -19.05
N ARG A 384 -17.58 23.03 -20.33
CA ARG A 384 -18.56 22.16 -21.01
C ARG A 384 -18.09 20.71 -21.11
N THR A 385 -16.79 20.48 -21.24
CA THR A 385 -16.20 19.14 -21.25
C THR A 385 -16.13 18.59 -19.83
N LYS A 386 -15.61 19.37 -18.87
CA LYS A 386 -15.58 18.99 -17.43
C LYS A 386 -16.95 18.57 -16.89
N ALA A 387 -18.00 19.29 -17.28
CA ALA A 387 -19.38 19.03 -16.85
C ALA A 387 -19.93 17.65 -17.25
N ARG A 388 -19.30 16.97 -18.23
CA ARG A 388 -19.69 15.61 -18.67
C ARG A 388 -18.80 14.51 -18.11
N CYS A 389 -17.65 14.87 -17.55
CA CYS A 389 -16.62 13.91 -17.20
C CYS A 389 -17.03 12.95 -16.07
N THR A 390 -17.88 13.39 -15.12
CA THR A 390 -18.50 12.52 -14.11
C THR A 390 -19.33 11.41 -14.75
N ASP A 391 -20.20 11.76 -15.72
CA ASP A 391 -21.04 10.80 -16.43
C ASP A 391 -20.21 9.82 -17.27
N GLU A 392 -19.19 10.32 -17.98
CA GLU A 392 -18.30 9.48 -18.79
C GLU A 392 -17.47 8.53 -17.92
N PHE A 393 -16.88 9.02 -16.81
CA PHE A 393 -16.23 8.17 -15.83
C PHE A 393 -17.16 7.05 -15.34
N GLN A 394 -18.37 7.40 -14.91
CA GLN A 394 -19.34 6.41 -14.42
C GLN A 394 -19.73 5.38 -15.50
N LYS A 395 -20.02 5.82 -16.74
CA LYS A 395 -20.35 4.91 -17.85
C LYS A 395 -19.22 3.92 -18.12
N GLN A 396 -17.99 4.42 -18.25
CA GLN A 396 -16.83 3.59 -18.58
C GLN A 396 -16.44 2.65 -17.43
N ASN A 397 -16.47 3.15 -16.18
CA ASN A 397 -16.20 2.33 -14.99
C ASN A 397 -17.24 1.20 -14.84
N ARG A 398 -18.53 1.51 -15.05
CA ARG A 398 -19.60 0.48 -15.08
C ARG A 398 -19.38 -0.54 -16.19
N ALA A 399 -19.03 -0.11 -17.41
CA ALA A 399 -18.79 -1.01 -18.52
C ALA A 399 -17.65 -2.00 -18.20
N TRP A 400 -16.47 -1.49 -17.81
CA TRP A 400 -15.31 -2.31 -17.47
C TRP A 400 -15.57 -3.23 -16.26
N ARG A 401 -16.16 -2.73 -15.17
CA ARG A 401 -16.54 -3.59 -14.02
C ARG A 401 -17.55 -4.66 -14.42
N ARG A 402 -18.50 -4.35 -15.30
CA ARG A 402 -19.55 -5.30 -15.72
C ARG A 402 -19.01 -6.43 -16.60
N ILE A 403 -18.13 -6.14 -17.56
CA ILE A 403 -17.54 -7.18 -18.43
C ILE A 403 -16.48 -8.01 -17.71
N LEU A 404 -15.74 -7.43 -16.75
CA LEU A 404 -14.75 -8.15 -15.95
C LEU A 404 -15.35 -8.97 -14.80
N ALA A 405 -16.55 -8.62 -14.30
CA ALA A 405 -17.16 -9.28 -13.15
C ALA A 405 -17.24 -10.83 -13.22
N PRO A 406 -17.60 -11.46 -14.36
CA PRO A 406 -17.60 -12.93 -14.49
C PRO A 406 -16.23 -13.60 -14.31
N HIS A 407 -15.14 -12.84 -14.50
CA HIS A 407 -13.75 -13.32 -14.40
C HIS A 407 -13.03 -12.80 -13.15
N THR A 408 -13.67 -11.93 -12.37
CA THR A 408 -13.09 -11.26 -11.20
C THR A 408 -13.49 -11.98 -9.91
N ARG A 409 -12.51 -12.21 -9.02
CA ARG A 409 -12.75 -12.73 -7.67
C ARG A 409 -13.46 -11.70 -6.79
N VAL A 410 -14.47 -12.12 -6.03
CA VAL A 410 -15.12 -11.26 -5.04
C VAL A 410 -14.13 -10.88 -3.94
N GLY A 411 -14.03 -9.58 -3.64
CA GLY A 411 -13.04 -9.06 -2.70
C GLY A 411 -13.40 -7.66 -2.19
N ALA A 412 -12.68 -7.19 -1.16
CA ALA A 412 -12.91 -5.85 -0.58
C ALA A 412 -12.65 -4.69 -1.57
N TRP A 413 -11.82 -4.92 -2.59
CA TRP A 413 -11.57 -4.01 -3.71
C TRP A 413 -12.15 -4.50 -5.05
N THR A 414 -12.97 -5.55 -5.01
CA THR A 414 -13.71 -6.10 -6.17
C THR A 414 -15.06 -6.68 -5.73
N PRO A 415 -15.94 -5.85 -5.13
CA PRO A 415 -17.17 -6.35 -4.50
C PRO A 415 -18.26 -6.77 -5.51
N ASP A 416 -18.04 -6.52 -6.81
CA ASP A 416 -18.87 -6.98 -7.93
C ASP A 416 -18.31 -8.24 -8.63
N GLY A 417 -17.18 -8.78 -8.18
CA GLY A 417 -16.63 -10.03 -8.69
C GLY A 417 -17.60 -11.20 -8.48
N GLN A 418 -17.76 -12.05 -9.50
CA GLN A 418 -18.67 -13.20 -9.48
C GLN A 418 -17.95 -14.52 -9.22
N GLN A 419 -16.61 -14.54 -9.28
CA GLN A 419 -15.82 -15.70 -8.92
C GLN A 419 -15.61 -15.76 -7.39
N PRO A 420 -15.61 -16.96 -6.78
CA PRO A 420 -15.23 -17.12 -5.37
C PRO A 420 -13.88 -16.48 -5.04
N ALA A 421 -13.73 -15.96 -3.81
CA ALA A 421 -12.48 -15.30 -3.37
C ALA A 421 -11.24 -16.24 -3.45
N ASN A 422 -11.45 -17.55 -3.41
CA ASN A 422 -10.44 -18.59 -3.53
C ASN A 422 -10.44 -19.30 -4.90
N ALA A 423 -11.12 -18.76 -5.92
CA ALA A 423 -11.21 -19.40 -7.23
C ALA A 423 -9.82 -19.62 -7.86
N PRO A 424 -9.47 -20.84 -8.31
CA PRO A 424 -8.19 -21.08 -8.96
C PRO A 424 -8.12 -20.32 -10.28
N GLY A 425 -6.95 -19.76 -10.58
CA GLY A 425 -6.68 -19.08 -11.85
C GLY A 425 -5.16 -18.94 -12.03
N ALA A 426 -4.72 -18.76 -13.26
CA ALA A 426 -3.30 -18.69 -13.56
C ALA A 426 -2.65 -17.40 -13.03
N PRO A 427 -1.35 -17.42 -12.66
CA PRO A 427 -0.67 -16.27 -12.09
C PRO A 427 -0.28 -15.22 -13.15
N VAL A 428 -0.11 -13.98 -12.70
CA VAL A 428 0.70 -12.99 -13.41
C VAL A 428 2.14 -13.07 -12.89
N ASN A 429 3.07 -13.44 -13.76
CA ASN A 429 4.50 -13.49 -13.45
C ASN A 429 5.15 -12.15 -13.80
N VAL A 430 6.18 -11.74 -13.06
CA VAL A 430 6.91 -10.49 -13.32
C VAL A 430 8.41 -10.75 -13.27
N VAL A 431 9.11 -10.30 -14.30
CA VAL A 431 10.56 -10.44 -14.47
C VAL A 431 11.15 -9.09 -14.84
N PHE A 432 12.25 -8.72 -14.19
CA PHE A 432 13.08 -7.57 -14.55
C PHE A 432 14.42 -8.10 -15.06
N GLU A 433 14.67 -7.94 -16.36
CA GLU A 433 15.98 -8.22 -16.94
C GLU A 433 16.98 -7.11 -16.57
N PRO A 434 18.28 -7.43 -16.40
CA PRO A 434 19.32 -6.43 -16.16
C PRO A 434 19.40 -5.41 -17.30
N SER A 435 19.53 -4.13 -16.96
CA SER A 435 19.63 -3.03 -17.93
C SER A 435 21.03 -2.44 -18.00
N LYS A 436 21.39 -1.94 -19.18
CA LYS A 436 22.58 -1.11 -19.42
C LYS A 436 22.30 0.38 -19.16
N ARG A 437 21.05 0.78 -18.91
CA ARG A 437 20.60 2.18 -18.72
C ARG A 437 20.37 2.53 -17.26
N LYS A 438 20.43 3.82 -16.90
CA LYS A 438 20.16 4.28 -15.52
C LYS A 438 18.71 4.01 -15.11
N ILE A 439 17.74 4.31 -15.98
CA ILE A 439 16.32 4.10 -15.70
C ILE A 439 16.01 2.60 -15.59
N GLY A 440 16.47 1.78 -16.53
CA GLY A 440 16.27 0.35 -16.42
C GLY A 440 16.94 -0.26 -15.19
N ASN A 441 18.10 0.27 -14.77
CA ASN A 441 18.69 -0.10 -13.48
C ASN A 441 17.88 0.39 -12.27
N LEU A 442 17.25 1.57 -12.30
CA LEU A 442 16.34 2.00 -11.24
C LEU A 442 15.15 1.02 -11.11
N PHE A 443 14.54 0.61 -12.22
CA PHE A 443 13.44 -0.35 -12.20
C PHE A 443 13.90 -1.75 -11.74
N ALA A 444 14.90 -2.34 -12.41
CA ALA A 444 15.36 -3.69 -12.12
C ALA A 444 15.94 -3.88 -10.71
N ASN A 445 16.56 -2.84 -10.15
CA ASN A 445 17.40 -2.95 -8.95
C ASN A 445 16.91 -2.17 -7.74
N ASN A 446 15.99 -1.22 -7.90
CA ASN A 446 15.51 -0.37 -6.81
C ASN A 446 13.99 -0.41 -6.63
N LEU A 447 13.22 -0.74 -7.67
CA LEU A 447 11.75 -0.75 -7.64
C LEU A 447 11.12 -2.12 -7.94
N SER A 448 11.93 -3.11 -8.33
CA SER A 448 11.48 -4.40 -8.88
C SER A 448 10.58 -5.17 -7.93
N ASP A 449 10.94 -5.32 -6.65
CA ASP A 449 10.11 -6.02 -5.66
C ASP A 449 8.76 -5.33 -5.45
N ALA A 450 8.75 -4.00 -5.30
CA ALA A 450 7.53 -3.22 -5.06
C ALA A 450 6.57 -3.30 -6.26
N ILE A 451 7.09 -3.15 -7.48
CA ILE A 451 6.31 -3.24 -8.72
C ILE A 451 5.86 -4.67 -8.98
N ALA A 452 6.74 -5.67 -8.84
CA ALA A 452 6.39 -7.07 -9.03
C ALA A 452 5.29 -7.52 -8.05
N ASN A 453 5.36 -7.13 -6.79
CA ASN A 453 4.34 -7.47 -5.81
C ASN A 453 2.99 -6.78 -6.11
N ASN A 454 3.01 -5.52 -6.56
CA ASN A 454 1.79 -4.82 -6.97
C ASN A 454 1.13 -5.45 -8.21
N ILE A 455 1.90 -5.78 -9.25
CA ILE A 455 1.41 -6.43 -10.46
C ILE A 455 0.92 -7.86 -10.17
N LYS A 456 1.62 -8.64 -9.32
CA LYS A 456 1.17 -9.96 -8.88
C LYS A 456 -0.17 -9.88 -8.12
N LEU A 457 -0.32 -8.88 -7.25
CA LEU A 457 -1.57 -8.64 -6.52
C LEU A 457 -2.71 -8.25 -7.46
N LEU A 458 -2.46 -7.41 -8.48
CA LEU A 458 -3.43 -7.12 -9.53
C LEU A 458 -3.84 -8.39 -10.30
N GLY A 459 -2.87 -9.26 -10.62
CA GLY A 459 -3.15 -10.56 -11.24
C GLY A 459 -4.06 -11.47 -10.39
N GLN A 460 -3.92 -11.42 -9.06
CA GLN A 460 -4.78 -12.16 -8.13
C GLN A 460 -6.24 -11.66 -8.10
N THR A 461 -6.56 -10.53 -8.72
CA THR A 461 -7.95 -10.09 -8.94
C THR A 461 -8.69 -10.99 -9.93
N TYR A 462 -8.01 -11.52 -10.94
CA TYR A 462 -8.63 -12.15 -12.11
C TYR A 462 -8.39 -13.66 -12.18
N VAL A 463 -9.41 -14.41 -12.59
CA VAL A 463 -9.34 -15.83 -12.91
C VAL A 463 -8.87 -15.96 -14.37
N LEU A 464 -7.56 -15.81 -14.56
CA LEU A 464 -6.92 -15.94 -15.88
C LEU A 464 -6.87 -17.42 -16.31
N PRO A 465 -7.14 -17.75 -17.59
CA PRO A 465 -7.12 -19.13 -18.09
C PRO A 465 -5.70 -19.68 -18.27
N ARG A 466 -4.71 -18.82 -18.49
CA ARG A 466 -3.29 -19.17 -18.64
C ARG A 466 -2.39 -18.07 -18.05
N PRO A 467 -1.11 -18.38 -17.72
CA PRO A 467 -0.24 -17.40 -17.09
C PRO A 467 0.07 -16.23 -18.02
N VAL A 468 0.05 -15.02 -17.48
CA VAL A 468 0.51 -13.80 -18.17
C VAL A 468 1.87 -13.41 -17.60
N ASN A 469 2.86 -13.16 -18.45
CA ASN A 469 4.21 -12.79 -18.07
C ASN A 469 4.45 -11.31 -18.35
N VAL A 470 4.96 -10.56 -17.39
CA VAL A 470 5.34 -9.15 -17.54
C VAL A 470 6.86 -9.06 -17.48
N VAL A 471 7.48 -8.67 -18.59
CA VAL A 471 8.94 -8.66 -18.75
C VAL A 471 9.43 -7.23 -18.99
N PHE A 472 10.17 -6.70 -18.03
CA PHE A 472 10.85 -5.42 -18.14
C PHE A 472 12.28 -5.63 -18.66
N LYS A 473 12.66 -5.00 -19.78
CA LYS A 473 13.99 -5.18 -20.40
C LYS A 473 14.46 -4.00 -21.25
N ASP A 474 15.75 -4.00 -21.61
CA ASP A 474 16.29 -3.16 -22.69
C ASP A 474 15.83 -3.77 -24.03
N CYS A 475 14.99 -3.08 -24.79
CA CYS A 475 14.45 -3.60 -26.06
C CYS A 475 15.20 -3.11 -27.30
N GLY A 476 15.96 -2.02 -27.20
CA GLY A 476 16.50 -1.31 -28.37
C GLY A 476 15.47 -0.51 -29.16
N GLN A 477 14.23 -0.38 -28.67
CA GLN A 477 13.13 0.36 -29.29
C GLN A 477 12.26 1.06 -28.25
N LEU A 478 11.62 2.18 -28.65
CA LEU A 478 10.71 2.96 -27.81
C LEU A 478 9.30 2.37 -27.90
N ASN A 479 9.05 1.25 -27.22
CA ASN A 479 7.74 0.60 -27.27
C ASN A 479 7.35 -0.10 -25.96
N ALA A 480 6.07 -0.49 -25.85
CA ALA A 480 5.59 -1.58 -25.01
C ALA A 480 4.58 -2.38 -25.85
N TRP A 481 4.33 -3.64 -25.51
CA TRP A 481 3.29 -4.43 -26.20
C TRP A 481 2.89 -5.67 -25.41
N TYR A 482 1.63 -6.05 -25.53
CA TYR A 482 1.13 -7.38 -25.24
C TYR A 482 1.26 -8.31 -26.48
N SER A 483 1.69 -9.54 -26.27
CA SER A 483 1.76 -10.61 -27.28
C SER A 483 0.69 -11.68 -27.01
N PRO A 484 -0.44 -11.71 -27.73
CA PRO A 484 -1.54 -12.66 -27.49
C PRO A 484 -1.18 -14.14 -27.66
N ARG A 485 -0.12 -14.44 -28.42
CA ARG A 485 0.35 -15.83 -28.64
C ARG A 485 1.24 -16.33 -27.49
N GLU A 486 1.95 -15.43 -26.83
CA GLU A 486 2.88 -15.78 -25.75
C GLU A 486 2.26 -15.56 -24.37
N GLY A 487 1.27 -14.68 -24.26
CA GLY A 487 0.77 -14.18 -22.97
C GLY A 487 1.78 -13.27 -22.31
N THR A 488 2.54 -12.50 -23.08
CA THR A 488 3.66 -11.71 -22.58
C THR A 488 3.42 -10.22 -22.81
N ILE A 489 3.42 -9.44 -21.73
CA ILE A 489 3.54 -7.98 -21.77
C ILE A 489 5.03 -7.64 -21.71
N THR A 490 5.56 -6.96 -22.73
CA THR A 490 6.93 -6.45 -22.75
C THR A 490 6.96 -4.96 -22.43
N MET A 491 7.71 -4.60 -21.40
CA MET A 491 7.88 -3.22 -20.93
C MET A 491 9.32 -2.76 -21.22
N CYS A 492 9.53 -1.93 -22.24
CA CYS A 492 10.87 -1.47 -22.59
C CYS A 492 11.30 -0.30 -21.70
N TYR A 493 12.46 -0.41 -21.07
CA TYR A 493 13.00 0.67 -20.24
C TYR A 493 13.24 1.96 -21.03
N GLU A 494 13.54 1.85 -22.33
CA GLU A 494 13.76 3.00 -23.21
C GLU A 494 12.52 3.87 -23.39
N LEU A 495 11.31 3.29 -23.41
CA LEU A 495 10.06 4.06 -23.52
C LEU A 495 9.82 4.90 -22.25
N ILE A 496 9.96 4.28 -21.08
CA ILE A 496 9.80 4.95 -19.77
C ILE A 496 10.84 6.07 -19.62
N GLU A 497 12.10 5.82 -20.01
CA GLU A 497 13.15 6.84 -20.00
C GLU A 497 12.84 8.00 -20.96
N ASN A 498 12.44 7.71 -22.19
CA ASN A 498 12.16 8.73 -23.20
C ASN A 498 11.05 9.70 -22.76
N ILE A 499 9.97 9.16 -22.18
CA ILE A 499 8.85 9.95 -21.67
C ILE A 499 9.28 10.79 -20.45
N ALA A 500 10.06 10.22 -19.53
CA ALA A 500 10.57 10.96 -18.37
C ALA A 500 11.50 12.12 -18.78
N VAL A 501 12.34 11.92 -19.80
CA VAL A 501 13.19 12.97 -20.39
C VAL A 501 12.35 14.06 -21.06
N MET A 502 11.35 13.68 -21.87
CA MET A 502 10.43 14.63 -22.50
C MET A 502 9.71 15.52 -21.47
N ILE A 503 9.18 14.92 -20.39
CA ILE A 503 8.55 15.66 -19.28
C ILE A 503 9.56 16.63 -18.65
N SER A 504 10.77 16.16 -18.36
CA SER A 504 11.83 16.99 -17.75
C SER A 504 12.18 18.20 -18.60
N ASP A 505 12.51 18.00 -19.87
CA ASP A 505 12.95 19.07 -20.77
C ASP A 505 11.84 20.12 -20.98
N ILE A 506 10.56 19.70 -20.95
CA ILE A 506 9.40 20.60 -21.04
C ILE A 506 9.13 21.34 -19.72
N GLU A 507 9.11 20.67 -18.57
CA GLU A 507 8.77 21.29 -17.27
C GLU A 507 9.90 22.13 -16.69
N THR A 508 11.17 21.79 -16.97
CA THR A 508 12.35 22.43 -16.35
C THR A 508 13.22 23.22 -17.32
N GLY A 509 12.86 23.24 -18.63
CA GLY A 509 13.61 23.97 -19.65
C GLY A 509 15.01 23.43 -19.92
N THR A 510 15.28 22.18 -19.52
CA THR A 510 16.57 21.54 -19.70
C THR A 510 16.79 21.06 -21.13
N VAL A 511 18.05 20.86 -21.48
CA VAL A 511 18.46 19.95 -22.55
C VAL A 511 19.26 18.83 -21.87
N GLY A 512 18.59 17.73 -21.50
CA GLY A 512 19.25 16.57 -20.89
C GLY A 512 19.20 16.47 -19.36
N GLY A 513 18.37 17.27 -18.67
CA GLY A 513 17.81 16.89 -17.36
C GLY A 513 18.48 17.33 -16.03
N GLU A 514 19.29 18.40 -15.98
CA GLU A 514 19.80 19.01 -14.72
C GLU A 514 19.68 20.56 -14.79
N VAL A 515 19.34 21.36 -13.76
CA VAL A 515 20.05 21.58 -12.46
C VAL A 515 19.16 22.32 -11.39
N VAL A 516 19.18 21.83 -10.12
CA VAL A 516 19.04 22.46 -8.76
C VAL A 516 17.87 23.41 -8.35
N ALA A 517 17.45 23.29 -7.08
CA ALA A 517 16.27 23.88 -6.41
C ALA A 517 16.54 25.05 -5.42
N LYS A 518 15.48 25.57 -4.76
CA LYS A 518 15.52 26.45 -3.57
C LYS A 518 14.32 26.25 -2.63
N ASP A 519 14.56 26.46 -1.33
CA ASP A 519 13.69 26.13 -0.19
C ASP A 519 12.68 27.23 0.24
N GLY A 520 11.69 26.85 1.08
CA GLY A 520 11.14 27.75 2.11
C GLY A 520 9.65 27.59 2.48
N SER A 521 9.35 27.17 3.72
CA SER A 521 8.02 27.27 4.36
C SER A 521 8.17 27.39 5.89
N PRO A 522 7.26 28.09 6.59
CA PRO A 522 6.54 27.49 7.76
C PRO A 522 5.07 28.02 7.91
N ALA A 523 4.04 27.37 8.48
CA ALA A 523 3.79 26.34 9.52
C ALA A 523 3.13 26.89 10.84
N ALA A 524 2.48 25.98 11.62
CA ALA A 524 1.67 26.16 12.88
C ALA A 524 0.16 26.52 12.70
N SER A 525 -0.83 26.23 13.59
CA SER A 525 -0.94 25.38 14.81
C SER A 525 -2.44 25.05 15.20
N PRO A 526 -2.75 24.15 16.18
CA PRO A 526 -4.10 23.53 16.37
C PRO A 526 -4.76 23.66 17.78
N ARG A 527 -5.94 23.01 18.02
CA ARG A 527 -6.46 22.63 19.39
C ARG A 527 -7.50 21.48 19.43
N GLN A 528 -7.85 21.00 20.66
CA GLN A 528 -8.34 19.63 21.01
C GLN A 528 -9.73 19.53 21.76
N PRO A 529 -10.29 18.31 22.00
CA PRO A 529 -11.66 18.01 22.54
C PRO A 529 -11.73 17.54 24.03
N PRO A 530 -12.91 17.13 24.58
CA PRO A 530 -13.09 15.75 25.17
C PRO A 530 -14.59 15.19 25.14
N PRO A 531 -15.08 14.23 25.98
CA PRO A 531 -15.07 12.76 25.81
C PRO A 531 -16.45 12.01 25.96
N ALA A 532 -16.47 10.70 26.32
CA ALA A 532 -17.53 9.68 26.00
C ALA A 532 -18.30 9.02 27.19
N GLY A 533 -19.22 8.06 26.90
CA GLY A 533 -20.01 7.23 27.85
C GLY A 533 -20.51 5.85 27.30
N GLN A 534 -21.02 4.92 28.14
CA GLN A 534 -21.06 3.45 27.89
C GLN A 534 -22.45 2.74 28.03
N GLY A 535 -22.72 1.69 27.21
CA GLY A 535 -22.99 0.29 27.66
C GLY A 535 -24.41 -0.29 27.98
N MET A 536 -24.72 -1.47 27.36
CA MET A 536 -25.68 -2.56 27.75
C MET A 536 -27.23 -2.39 27.54
N PRO A 537 -28.06 -3.46 27.50
CA PRO A 537 -27.91 -4.86 27.02
C PRO A 537 -29.04 -5.33 26.03
N SER A 538 -29.08 -6.64 25.69
CA SER A 538 -29.94 -7.28 24.65
C SER A 538 -31.03 -8.25 25.17
N LEU A 539 -32.03 -8.58 24.32
CA LEU A 539 -32.99 -9.74 24.31
C LEU A 539 -34.19 -9.42 23.36
N PRO A 540 -35.01 -10.39 22.90
CA PRO A 540 -34.74 -11.54 22.02
C PRO A 540 -35.45 -11.42 20.64
N SER A 541 -35.26 -12.41 19.75
CA SER A 541 -35.54 -12.36 18.30
C SER A 541 -36.95 -12.78 17.83
N GLY A 542 -37.42 -12.15 16.75
CA GLY A 542 -38.60 -12.55 15.96
C GLY A 542 -38.40 -12.41 14.43
N ALA A 543 -37.72 -13.37 13.81
CA ALA A 543 -37.81 -13.73 12.38
C ALA A 543 -37.65 -12.67 11.25
N PHE A 544 -36.55 -11.91 11.24
CA PHE A 544 -35.88 -11.51 9.99
C PHE A 544 -34.36 -11.39 10.27
N ASP A 545 -33.51 -12.20 9.62
CA ASP A 545 -32.06 -12.22 9.90
C ASP A 545 -31.33 -11.12 9.12
N GLU A 546 -31.48 -9.88 9.58
CA GLU A 546 -30.84 -8.69 9.00
C GLU A 546 -29.31 -8.75 8.97
N LEU A 547 -28.70 -9.62 9.79
CA LEU A 547 -27.25 -9.74 9.93
C LEU A 547 -26.66 -10.94 9.15
N LYS A 548 -27.51 -11.72 8.46
CA LYS A 548 -27.10 -12.88 7.65
C LYS A 548 -25.92 -12.57 6.74
N ASP A 549 -24.84 -13.32 6.88
CA ASP A 549 -23.69 -13.21 5.99
C ASP A 549 -24.05 -13.73 4.59
N SER A 550 -23.68 -12.95 3.56
CA SER A 550 -23.88 -13.29 2.15
C SER A 550 -22.56 -13.55 1.42
N GLY A 551 -21.44 -13.62 2.14
CA GLY A 551 -20.11 -13.87 1.58
C GLY A 551 -19.47 -12.66 0.86
N VAL A 552 -20.09 -11.48 0.95
CA VAL A 552 -19.58 -10.24 0.34
C VAL A 552 -18.76 -9.47 1.38
N PRO A 553 -17.44 -9.25 1.18
CA PRO A 553 -16.63 -8.49 2.12
C PRO A 553 -17.09 -7.03 2.25
N ALA A 554 -16.95 -6.46 3.45
CA ALA A 554 -17.07 -5.01 3.62
C ALA A 554 -16.02 -4.29 2.75
N THR A 555 -16.46 -3.23 2.07
CA THR A 555 -15.68 -2.55 1.01
C THR A 555 -15.67 -1.03 1.21
N ASN A 556 -14.56 -0.40 0.81
CA ASN A 556 -14.47 1.07 0.68
C ASN A 556 -14.85 1.56 -0.73
N MET A 557 -15.24 0.66 -1.64
CA MET A 557 -15.69 1.02 -2.98
C MET A 557 -17.21 1.13 -3.06
N LEU A 558 -17.67 2.03 -3.93
CA LEU A 558 -19.08 2.10 -4.28
C LEU A 558 -19.46 0.93 -5.21
N PHE A 559 -20.57 0.26 -4.92
CA PHE A 559 -21.19 -0.75 -5.78
C PHE A 559 -21.75 -0.10 -7.03
N SER A 560 -21.50 -0.69 -8.21
CA SER A 560 -22.03 -0.16 -9.47
C SER A 560 -23.53 -0.35 -9.65
N ALA A 561 -24.15 0.48 -10.49
CA ALA A 561 -25.54 0.28 -10.94
C ALA A 561 -25.71 -1.13 -11.56
N PRO A 562 -26.83 -1.85 -11.31
CA PRO A 562 -28.12 -1.36 -10.84
C PRO A 562 -28.32 -1.37 -9.31
N TYR A 563 -27.25 -1.43 -8.50
CA TYR A 563 -27.31 -1.41 -7.03
C TYR A 563 -28.12 -2.55 -6.38
N LYS A 564 -28.41 -3.63 -7.10
CA LYS A 564 -29.07 -4.82 -6.58
C LYS A 564 -28.12 -6.01 -6.57
N GLY A 565 -28.15 -6.79 -5.49
CA GLY A 565 -27.29 -7.96 -5.28
C GLY A 565 -26.95 -8.15 -3.80
N PRO A 566 -26.25 -9.23 -3.42
CA PRO A 566 -25.88 -9.46 -2.03
C PRO A 566 -25.03 -8.29 -1.49
N THR A 567 -25.27 -7.95 -0.22
CA THR A 567 -24.57 -6.89 0.52
C THR A 567 -23.74 -7.46 1.67
N PRO A 568 -22.66 -6.78 2.10
CA PRO A 568 -21.89 -7.17 3.28
C PRO A 568 -22.75 -7.20 4.56
N ASN A 569 -22.35 -7.98 5.57
CA ASN A 569 -22.95 -7.93 6.91
C ASN A 569 -22.29 -6.90 7.85
N LYS A 570 -21.25 -6.21 7.36
CA LYS A 570 -20.47 -5.18 8.08
C LYS A 570 -20.20 -4.02 7.13
N HIS A 571 -19.95 -2.84 7.68
CA HIS A 571 -19.65 -1.64 6.90
C HIS A 571 -18.35 -1.00 7.40
N THR A 572 -17.54 -0.43 6.50
CA THR A 572 -16.19 0.07 6.83
C THR A 572 -16.19 1.44 7.50
N ARG A 573 -17.18 2.29 7.19
CA ARG A 573 -17.28 3.70 7.65
C ARG A 573 -18.61 4.04 8.35
N ALA A 574 -19.40 3.06 8.76
CA ALA A 574 -20.74 3.27 9.37
C ALA A 574 -21.07 2.12 10.32
N GLN A 575 -21.94 2.36 11.29
CA GLN A 575 -22.43 1.33 12.21
C GLN A 575 -23.63 0.59 11.60
N VAL A 576 -23.57 -0.74 11.54
CA VAL A 576 -24.73 -1.55 11.10
C VAL A 576 -25.73 -1.60 12.25
N ILE A 577 -27.01 -1.34 11.95
CA ILE A 577 -28.10 -1.44 12.94
C ILE A 577 -29.25 -2.28 12.40
N THR A 578 -29.95 -2.95 13.33
CA THR A 578 -31.13 -3.77 13.10
C THR A 578 -32.43 -2.99 13.33
N THR A 579 -33.58 -3.54 12.94
CA THR A 579 -34.90 -2.91 13.12
C THR A 579 -35.19 -2.53 14.57
N PRO A 580 -34.95 -3.37 15.59
CA PRO A 580 -35.15 -3.00 16.99
C PRO A 580 -34.22 -1.87 17.47
N GLU A 581 -32.98 -1.81 16.95
CA GLU A 581 -32.02 -0.76 17.29
C GLU A 581 -32.41 0.58 16.64
N LEU A 582 -32.90 0.56 15.40
CA LEU A 582 -33.45 1.73 14.73
C LEU A 582 -34.69 2.28 15.47
N VAL A 583 -35.61 1.41 15.89
CA VAL A 583 -36.79 1.83 16.69
C VAL A 583 -36.36 2.46 18.02
N ARG A 584 -35.35 1.90 18.71
CA ARG A 584 -34.76 2.50 19.92
C ARG A 584 -34.13 3.87 19.62
N LEU A 585 -33.38 4.00 18.53
CA LEU A 585 -32.73 5.25 18.13
C LEU A 585 -33.76 6.36 17.86
N ILE A 586 -34.82 6.07 17.07
CA ILE A 586 -35.92 6.99 16.78
C ILE A 586 -36.67 7.43 18.05
N THR A 587 -36.84 6.49 19.00
CA THR A 587 -37.57 6.77 20.26
C THR A 587 -36.75 7.65 21.20
N ASN A 588 -35.44 7.41 21.28
CA ASN A 588 -34.56 8.07 22.24
C ASN A 588 -33.99 9.40 21.72
N ASP A 589 -33.76 9.53 20.41
CA ASP A 589 -33.17 10.72 19.80
C ASP A 589 -34.07 11.27 18.70
N LYS A 590 -34.75 12.38 18.99
CA LYS A 590 -35.62 13.09 18.05
C LYS A 590 -34.85 13.87 16.97
N SER A 591 -33.53 13.94 17.05
CA SER A 591 -32.69 14.60 16.05
C SER A 591 -32.27 13.67 14.90
N VAL A 592 -32.48 12.34 15.04
CA VAL A 592 -32.07 11.34 14.03
C VAL A 592 -32.55 11.72 12.62
N LEU A 593 -31.60 11.76 11.69
CA LEU A 593 -31.85 12.01 10.28
C LEU A 593 -31.91 10.68 9.54
N ILE A 594 -33.09 10.30 9.06
CA ILE A 594 -33.26 9.08 8.27
C ILE A 594 -33.30 9.43 6.78
N VAL A 595 -32.49 8.75 5.98
CA VAL A 595 -32.35 8.95 4.53
C VAL A 595 -32.66 7.63 3.82
N ASP A 596 -33.59 7.67 2.87
CA ASP A 596 -34.00 6.50 2.09
C ASP A 596 -33.52 6.61 0.64
N THR A 597 -32.72 5.63 0.22
CA THR A 597 -32.15 5.52 -1.13
C THR A 597 -32.91 4.53 -2.03
N SER A 598 -33.98 3.90 -1.54
CA SER A 598 -34.70 2.81 -2.20
C SER A 598 -35.35 3.17 -3.54
N GLY A 599 -35.72 4.44 -3.74
CA GLY A 599 -36.54 4.91 -4.86
C GLY A 599 -37.98 4.37 -4.86
N MET A 600 -38.45 3.80 -3.74
CA MET A 600 -39.80 3.24 -3.62
C MET A 600 -40.87 4.34 -3.44
N ARG A 601 -42.15 3.96 -3.58
CA ARG A 601 -43.29 4.88 -3.37
C ARG A 601 -43.65 5.09 -1.90
N GLU A 602 -43.21 4.19 -1.04
CA GLU A 602 -43.40 4.24 0.41
C GLU A 602 -42.04 4.14 1.11
N THR A 603 -41.96 4.70 2.31
CA THR A 603 -40.74 4.75 3.13
C THR A 603 -41.11 4.82 4.62
N LEU A 604 -40.12 4.96 5.51
CA LEU A 604 -40.33 5.16 6.94
C LEU A 604 -40.97 6.55 7.21
N PRO A 605 -41.87 6.70 8.20
CA PRO A 605 -42.67 7.94 8.38
C PRO A 605 -41.91 9.26 8.56
N ILE A 606 -40.63 9.21 8.98
CA ILE A 606 -39.76 10.38 9.16
C ILE A 606 -38.55 10.40 8.20
N ALA A 607 -38.49 9.47 7.23
CA ALA A 607 -37.38 9.40 6.29
C ALA A 607 -37.49 10.45 5.17
N TYR A 608 -36.32 10.94 4.74
CA TYR A 608 -36.18 11.79 3.57
C TYR A 608 -35.81 10.92 2.36
N PRO A 609 -36.58 10.95 1.25
CA PRO A 609 -36.20 10.28 0.01
C PRO A 609 -35.00 11.00 -0.61
N LEU A 610 -33.93 10.26 -0.90
CA LEU A 610 -32.74 10.75 -1.57
C LEU A 610 -32.06 9.60 -2.34
N SER A 611 -32.76 9.08 -3.35
CA SER A 611 -32.29 7.97 -4.23
C SER A 611 -30.85 8.16 -4.69
N ASP A 612 -30.52 9.38 -5.09
CA ASP A 612 -29.29 9.68 -5.81
C ASP A 612 -28.07 9.64 -4.89
N ALA A 613 -28.24 9.75 -3.57
CA ALA A 613 -27.16 9.61 -2.59
C ALA A 613 -26.50 8.21 -2.61
N GLY A 614 -27.22 7.19 -3.09
CA GLY A 614 -26.69 5.84 -3.26
C GLY A 614 -25.94 5.60 -4.59
N SER A 615 -25.76 6.63 -5.43
CA SER A 615 -25.19 6.47 -6.76
C SER A 615 -23.71 6.08 -6.74
N ASP A 616 -23.29 5.29 -7.74
CA ASP A 616 -21.90 5.01 -8.03
C ASP A 616 -21.14 6.25 -8.55
N GLY A 617 -19.86 6.08 -8.84
CA GLY A 617 -18.90 7.18 -9.00
C GLY A 617 -17.69 6.94 -8.10
N SER A 618 -17.35 7.91 -7.27
CA SER A 618 -16.29 7.80 -6.27
C SER A 618 -16.70 8.49 -4.96
N VAL A 619 -15.97 8.24 -3.86
CA VAL A 619 -16.16 9.01 -2.62
C VAL A 619 -15.43 10.37 -2.65
N THR A 620 -15.03 10.83 -3.84
CA THR A 620 -14.37 12.12 -4.11
C THR A 620 -14.98 12.86 -5.30
N ASP A 621 -16.15 12.43 -5.79
CA ASP A 621 -16.84 13.03 -6.93
C ASP A 621 -17.68 14.26 -6.54
N GLN A 622 -18.39 14.84 -7.51
CA GLN A 622 -19.23 16.01 -7.29
C GLN A 622 -20.43 15.73 -6.37
N LEU A 623 -20.95 14.50 -6.37
CA LEU A 623 -22.06 14.09 -5.49
C LEU A 623 -21.62 14.10 -4.03
N GLN A 624 -20.35 13.84 -3.74
CA GLN A 624 -19.78 13.91 -2.39
C GLN A 624 -20.00 15.28 -1.73
N GLY A 625 -19.71 16.38 -2.45
CA GLY A 625 -19.92 17.75 -1.95
C GLY A 625 -21.39 18.15 -1.86
N ALA A 626 -22.23 17.66 -2.78
CA ALA A 626 -23.67 17.88 -2.75
C ALA A 626 -24.33 17.19 -1.54
N LEU A 627 -23.94 15.94 -1.25
CA LEU A 627 -24.40 15.19 -0.09
C LEU A 627 -23.98 15.85 1.23
N ASP A 628 -22.72 16.26 1.37
CA ASP A 628 -22.27 16.96 2.58
C ASP A 628 -23.06 18.26 2.81
N SER A 629 -23.27 19.05 1.76
CA SER A 629 -24.06 20.29 1.82
C SER A 629 -25.52 20.04 2.21
N TRP A 630 -26.13 18.98 1.69
CA TRP A 630 -27.49 18.58 2.04
C TRP A 630 -27.60 18.12 3.50
N LEU A 631 -26.65 17.30 3.97
CA LEU A 631 -26.58 16.85 5.36
C LEU A 631 -26.39 18.03 6.31
N GLN A 632 -25.45 18.95 6.03
CA GLN A 632 -25.28 20.19 6.80
C GLN A 632 -26.58 21.01 6.88
N LYS A 633 -27.30 21.19 5.76
CA LYS A 633 -28.59 21.89 5.73
C LYS A 633 -29.66 21.21 6.59
N LYS A 634 -29.67 19.87 6.67
CA LYS A 634 -30.66 19.08 7.42
C LYS A 634 -30.36 18.96 8.92
N THR A 635 -29.08 18.92 9.32
CA THR A 635 -28.66 18.78 10.72
C THR A 635 -28.29 20.11 11.40
N GLY A 636 -28.42 21.24 10.70
CA GLY A 636 -27.92 22.53 11.19
C GLY A 636 -26.40 22.59 11.30
N GLY A 637 -25.68 21.71 10.59
CA GLY A 637 -24.23 21.57 10.63
C GLY A 637 -23.70 20.65 11.74
N ASP A 638 -24.53 20.12 12.64
CA ASP A 638 -24.05 19.20 13.68
C ASP A 638 -23.79 17.79 13.10
N ARG A 639 -22.50 17.46 12.97
CA ARG A 639 -22.00 16.16 12.47
C ARG A 639 -22.21 15.00 13.45
N LYS A 640 -22.61 15.28 14.69
CA LYS A 640 -22.92 14.26 15.71
C LYS A 640 -24.33 13.67 15.56
N VAL A 641 -25.24 14.41 14.93
CA VAL A 641 -26.62 13.95 14.66
C VAL A 641 -26.56 12.59 13.96
N PRO A 642 -27.21 11.55 14.51
CA PRO A 642 -27.23 10.23 13.88
C PRO A 642 -27.87 10.28 12.50
N VAL A 643 -27.12 9.93 11.46
CA VAL A 643 -27.61 9.82 10.07
C VAL A 643 -27.76 8.34 9.72
N VAL A 644 -29.01 7.89 9.54
CA VAL A 644 -29.35 6.51 9.19
C VAL A 644 -29.67 6.43 7.71
N PHE A 645 -28.94 5.59 6.97
CA PHE A 645 -29.25 5.27 5.58
C PHE A 645 -29.96 3.92 5.47
N LEU A 646 -31.06 3.88 4.71
CA LEU A 646 -31.79 2.65 4.36
C LEU A 646 -32.06 2.57 2.86
N GLY A 647 -32.39 1.36 2.41
CA GLY A 647 -32.83 1.08 1.04
C GLY A 647 -33.99 0.10 1.03
N GLY A 648 -34.28 -0.52 -0.11
CA GLY A 648 -35.41 -1.44 -0.23
C GLY A 648 -35.33 -2.64 0.73
N GLY A 649 -34.13 -3.21 0.89
CA GLY A 649 -33.90 -4.37 1.76
C GLY A 649 -32.46 -4.85 1.71
N MET A 650 -32.22 -6.08 2.18
CA MET A 650 -30.86 -6.63 2.36
C MET A 650 -30.05 -6.80 1.06
N THR A 651 -30.71 -6.76 -0.11
CA THR A 651 -30.06 -6.81 -1.42
C THR A 651 -29.91 -5.44 -2.09
N ASP A 652 -30.16 -4.36 -1.34
CA ASP A 652 -30.09 -2.98 -1.83
C ASP A 652 -28.75 -2.30 -1.47
N ARG A 653 -27.87 -2.23 -2.46
CA ARG A 653 -26.52 -1.67 -2.35
C ARG A 653 -26.50 -0.14 -2.39
N SER A 654 -27.59 0.52 -2.77
CA SER A 654 -27.66 2.00 -2.79
C SER A 654 -27.50 2.59 -1.38
N SER A 655 -28.09 1.91 -0.38
CA SER A 655 -28.02 2.32 1.03
C SER A 655 -26.62 2.17 1.62
N TYR A 656 -25.89 1.12 1.21
CA TYR A 656 -24.48 0.93 1.54
C TYR A 656 -23.63 2.05 0.94
N ASN A 657 -23.83 2.36 -0.36
CA ASN A 657 -23.11 3.44 -1.04
C ASN A 657 -23.30 4.79 -0.33
N ALA A 658 -24.53 5.14 0.05
CA ALA A 658 -24.82 6.40 0.73
C ALA A 658 -24.22 6.46 2.14
N ALA A 659 -24.30 5.37 2.92
CA ALA A 659 -23.64 5.26 4.22
C ALA A 659 -22.10 5.36 4.11
N LEU A 660 -21.51 4.78 3.06
CA LEU A 660 -20.08 4.90 2.78
C LEU A 660 -19.68 6.34 2.44
N ARG A 661 -20.46 7.02 1.59
CA ARG A 661 -20.21 8.44 1.26
C ARG A 661 -20.28 9.34 2.50
N ALA A 662 -21.34 9.24 3.32
CA ALA A 662 -21.47 10.03 4.55
C ALA A 662 -20.40 9.68 5.61
N GLY A 663 -20.07 8.39 5.75
CA GLY A 663 -19.02 7.92 6.64
C GLY A 663 -17.62 8.42 6.23
N MET A 664 -17.31 8.45 4.93
CA MET A 664 -16.05 9.03 4.41
C MET A 664 -15.95 10.55 4.63
N LEU A 665 -17.09 11.25 4.69
CA LEU A 665 -17.16 12.66 5.10
C LEU A 665 -17.04 12.87 6.62
N GLY A 666 -17.05 11.80 7.43
CA GLY A 666 -16.94 11.88 8.89
C GLY A 666 -18.25 12.22 9.60
N TRP A 667 -19.40 11.89 9.02
CA TRP A 667 -20.70 11.98 9.71
C TRP A 667 -20.92 10.82 10.68
N SER A 668 -21.69 11.06 11.75
CA SER A 668 -22.19 10.02 12.66
C SER A 668 -23.16 9.08 11.93
N THR A 669 -22.61 8.08 11.23
CA THR A 669 -23.32 7.35 10.16
C THR A 669 -23.70 5.93 10.57
N TYR A 670 -24.95 5.57 10.27
CA TYR A 670 -25.55 4.28 10.51
C TYR A 670 -26.11 3.71 9.20
N TRP A 671 -25.98 2.40 9.02
CA TRP A 671 -26.55 1.67 7.89
C TRP A 671 -27.59 0.66 8.38
N TYR A 672 -28.85 0.91 8.03
CA TYR A 672 -29.96 0.01 8.32
C TYR A 672 -30.13 -1.01 7.19
N ARG A 673 -29.37 -2.10 7.29
CA ARG A 673 -29.26 -3.14 6.24
C ARG A 673 -30.59 -3.86 5.96
N GLY A 674 -31.46 -4.00 6.96
CA GLY A 674 -32.77 -4.64 6.80
C GLY A 674 -33.69 -3.91 5.83
N GLY A 675 -33.53 -2.58 5.69
CA GLY A 675 -34.30 -1.75 4.76
C GLY A 675 -35.81 -1.75 5.01
N LEU A 676 -36.57 -1.30 4.01
CA LEU A 676 -38.03 -1.26 4.09
C LEU A 676 -38.64 -2.67 4.23
N GLU A 677 -38.05 -3.68 3.60
CA GLU A 677 -38.43 -5.10 3.74
C GLU A 677 -38.47 -5.56 5.20
N ALA A 678 -37.38 -5.36 5.97
CA ALA A 678 -37.34 -5.74 7.38
C ALA A 678 -38.29 -4.90 8.25
N TRP A 679 -38.42 -3.61 7.93
CA TRP A 679 -39.33 -2.70 8.64
C TRP A 679 -40.79 -3.16 8.54
N VAL A 680 -41.25 -3.48 7.33
CA VAL A 680 -42.61 -3.99 7.07
C VAL A 680 -42.79 -5.40 7.63
N ALA A 681 -41.78 -6.26 7.55
CA ALA A 681 -41.82 -7.60 8.14
C ALA A 681 -42.00 -7.58 9.68
N ASN A 682 -41.52 -6.52 10.35
CA ASN A 682 -41.75 -6.28 11.78
C ASN A 682 -43.12 -5.61 12.08
N GLY A 683 -43.99 -5.43 11.08
CA GLY A 683 -45.32 -4.84 11.25
C GLY A 683 -45.31 -3.33 11.52
N LEU A 684 -44.21 -2.64 11.22
CA LEU A 684 -44.06 -1.21 11.49
C LEU A 684 -44.67 -0.35 10.37
N PRO A 685 -45.24 0.82 10.68
CA PRO A 685 -45.97 1.64 9.71
C PRO A 685 -45.05 2.25 8.66
N THR A 686 -45.52 2.29 7.41
CA THR A 686 -44.91 3.06 6.31
C THR A 686 -45.63 4.40 6.12
N ALA A 687 -45.04 5.28 5.33
CA ALA A 687 -45.69 6.47 4.80
C ALA A 687 -45.40 6.62 3.31
N ALA A 688 -46.37 7.16 2.56
CA ALA A 688 -46.15 7.55 1.17
C ALA A 688 -45.03 8.59 1.07
N VAL A 689 -44.12 8.40 0.12
CA VAL A 689 -43.03 9.33 -0.17
C VAL A 689 -43.62 10.67 -0.58
N LYS A 690 -43.46 11.67 0.29
CA LYS A 690 -43.85 13.06 -0.02
C LYS A 690 -42.90 13.58 -1.10
N ALA A 691 -43.45 14.04 -2.22
CA ALA A 691 -42.68 14.75 -3.23
C ALA A 691 -41.88 15.87 -2.56
N ALA A 692 -40.59 15.98 -2.91
CA ALA A 692 -39.75 17.05 -2.42
C ALA A 692 -40.40 18.40 -2.79
N LYS A 693 -40.69 19.22 -1.79
CA LYS A 693 -40.85 20.66 -2.01
C LYS A 693 -39.44 21.25 -1.99
N ASP A 694 -39.12 21.96 -3.06
CA ASP A 694 -37.78 22.43 -3.44
C ASP A 694 -37.00 23.15 -2.31
#